data_AF-A0AAW1QWX8-F1
#
_entry.id   AF-A0AAW1QWX8-F1
#
_cell.length_a   1.000
_cell.length_b   1.000
_cell.length_c   1.000
_cell.angle_alpha   90.00
_cell.angle_beta   90.00
_cell.angle_gamma   90.00
#
_symmetry.space_group_name_H-M   'P 1'
#
loop_
_entity.id
_entity.type
_entity.pdbx_description
1 polymer ?
#
loop_
_entity_poly.entity_id
_entity_poly.type
_entity_poly.pdbx_seq_one_letter_code
_entity_poly.pdbx_strand_id
1 'polypeptide(L)'
;MSVWDGEDRFSLLLLEEDEYYFRDYSCHHISGSVRLAGHLKVCSASIYFVPRNMDVPITRIPFRTTTSIVRCEPGRGGGGTLEAGVAGEELFSVQCTERVELMAGDRCMPYVWRREEAALAFALVYTGLDELLPRVEELWALAHRDGSKADRETARAALAQVVKAHEAAERFNPGWLEDEGERIVLEAVGARITPLCRQPGRMVLTPSRLYFQPFNVASSQPTQVFYLDQALAMMPRTYQLEDVGVELFLRPGGRASLYLTFASPAERDSAMRLLAAQPALRLAERRSRRRWRADWRAGRVSNFEYLMFLNREAGRSFQDLTQYPVFPWVVADYASSALDLNSDATYRDLSKPIGALNPKRLADFRERFSELGKMCDASQAKPPGAPPPLDVPPFMYGCHYSTPGYVVYFLMRSQPQLMLRLQNGRFDAPDRLFGSLAEAWRSVTTLPTDVKELTPEFYCDPAFLVNARRLDFGARSSGEVVGEVALPPWAADAADCVAQLAAALESPHVSARLHHWIDLVFGCASWGAAAERADNVFHYLTYDDIALELLEGETDPSMREALRVQMMEFGRTPRRLFRRPHPPRRAAVTGARPPPPLCGCLRVAQSPPAALRAANPSQPEMVDTGRRSRAAASAVGRAAARLASSRAPIRAASLAWLEVTAARRDPEHLALRGPGDLAAVLAAARAAAGTAEEAEWAELLARALCALATAPANRPAMLDAGALPDLCAALDAPPAWGAKAPAAKTLGFLAGDARVAALPDAPLCALLALLDGDSREGAESGTSVIGNGKGSAAGAGSEAAAAAAGALVGLAQAAPNRRALSRLRGGAALLRVAQDAAAGARVRRGAAEALAGLLEDDQLKLEVGALPGALSALLDLVQLRHQSAAAIANLCGDAALAERVGENLAISALVALAASPDRDVQRHAARAFWHLAAVGGSARARLLGGGAVGALLALASEAPCGVQASELARQALRKLGDDPMAREQILREVAARGGASPDAAPDAVFAQLVGPPSSAAGPPAATPFRPALPWSAAPPSPPRVRGTLHSNSDLLSGERPRRIRSDDTGVAVPGGEPAGALRHVVSLPSGEPRSAPQSGLPRRGPNGAEDAGLGLGSGAAGGSMSGRGGGGGGGGGGGGGGARGRRLRVLR
;
A
#
# COMPACT_ATOMS: atom_id res chain seq x y z
N MET A 1 11.02 -5.23 14.76
CA MET A 1 10.10 -4.21 14.21
C MET A 1 9.87 -4.48 12.73
N SER A 2 8.72 -5.05 12.35
CA SER A 2 8.21 -4.87 10.99
C SER A 2 7.40 -3.57 10.95
N VAL A 3 7.82 -2.62 10.12
CA VAL A 3 6.94 -1.50 9.68
C VAL A 3 5.87 -2.03 8.71
N TRP A 4 6.17 -3.19 8.12
CA TRP A 4 5.34 -3.99 7.24
C TRP A 4 4.38 -4.86 8.06
N ASP A 5 3.23 -4.29 8.43
CA ASP A 5 2.02 -5.10 8.64
C ASP A 5 1.56 -5.53 7.23
N GLY A 6 1.86 -6.80 6.87
CA GLY A 6 2.14 -7.22 5.48
C GLY A 6 0.95 -7.39 4.54
N GLU A 7 0.25 -6.29 4.22
CA GLU A 7 -0.85 -6.25 3.24
C GLU A 7 -0.68 -5.13 2.17
N ASP A 8 0.27 -4.19 2.31
CA ASP A 8 0.62 -3.17 1.31
C ASP A 8 2.15 -3.09 1.13
N ARG A 9 2.60 -2.78 -0.10
CA ARG A 9 4.02 -2.54 -0.46
C ARG A 9 4.47 -1.12 -0.14
N PHE A 10 3.52 -0.20 0.05
CA PHE A 10 3.78 1.19 0.36
C PHE A 10 4.11 1.38 1.84
N SER A 11 5.26 1.98 2.13
CA SER A 11 5.70 2.28 3.50
C SER A 11 6.04 3.77 3.62
N LEU A 12 5.81 4.36 4.80
CA LEU A 12 6.18 5.74 5.09
C LEU A 12 7.70 5.99 4.99
N LEU A 13 8.51 4.93 4.97
CA LEU A 13 9.96 4.98 4.69
C LEU A 13 10.30 5.18 3.20
N LEU A 14 9.32 5.13 2.29
CA LEU A 14 9.50 5.45 0.86
C LEU A 14 9.29 6.94 0.55
N LEU A 15 8.70 7.69 1.49
CA LEU A 15 8.42 9.13 1.37
C LEU A 15 9.70 9.97 1.38
N GLU A 16 9.63 11.18 0.82
CA GLU A 16 10.69 12.19 1.00
C GLU A 16 10.72 12.76 2.42
N GLU A 17 11.79 13.47 2.78
CA GLU A 17 11.85 14.22 4.05
C GLU A 17 10.78 15.32 4.07
N ASP A 18 10.15 15.54 5.23
CA ASP A 18 8.94 16.38 5.40
C ASP A 18 7.70 16.01 4.55
N GLU A 19 7.74 14.94 3.75
CA GLU A 19 6.60 14.55 2.90
C GLU A 19 5.46 13.92 3.70
N TYR A 20 4.25 14.45 3.52
CA TYR A 20 3.01 13.98 4.14
C TYR A 20 2.20 13.14 3.17
N TYR A 21 1.85 11.91 3.54
CA TYR A 21 0.91 11.06 2.80
C TYR A 21 -0.54 11.33 3.26
N PHE A 22 -1.43 11.71 2.35
CA PHE A 22 -2.82 12.07 2.69
C PHE A 22 -3.78 10.88 2.63
N ARG A 23 -3.83 10.20 1.47
CA ARG A 23 -4.87 9.24 1.10
C ARG A 23 -4.51 8.53 -0.20
N ASP A 24 -5.22 7.44 -0.49
CA ASP A 24 -5.10 6.72 -1.74
C ASP A 24 -6.41 6.46 -2.48
N TYR A 25 -6.28 6.24 -3.78
CA TYR A 25 -7.37 6.00 -4.72
C TYR A 25 -7.07 4.76 -5.57
N SER A 26 -8.06 3.88 -5.77
CA SER A 26 -7.89 2.73 -6.68
C SER A 26 -7.92 3.20 -8.14
N CYS A 27 -6.94 2.81 -8.94
CA CYS A 27 -6.80 3.24 -10.33
C CYS A 27 -6.25 2.15 -11.26
N HIS A 28 -6.41 2.39 -12.57
CA HIS A 28 -5.64 1.74 -13.62
C HIS A 28 -4.66 2.75 -14.21
N HIS A 29 -3.37 2.41 -14.23
CA HIS A 29 -2.41 3.07 -15.12
C HIS A 29 -2.59 2.50 -16.54
N ILE A 30 -2.65 3.38 -17.53
CA ILE A 30 -2.94 3.04 -18.93
C ILE A 30 -1.70 3.36 -19.77
N SER A 31 -1.20 2.37 -20.51
CA SER A 31 -0.03 2.50 -21.37
C SER A 31 -0.26 1.72 -22.66
N GLY A 32 -0.65 2.43 -23.73
CA GLY A 32 -1.20 1.81 -24.93
C GLY A 32 -2.41 0.93 -24.57
N SER A 33 -2.45 -0.29 -25.10
CA SER A 33 -3.49 -1.28 -24.77
C SER A 33 -3.34 -1.94 -23.39
N VAL A 34 -2.27 -1.67 -22.65
CA VAL A 34 -2.01 -2.29 -21.33
C VAL A 34 -2.65 -1.45 -20.22
N ARG A 35 -3.53 -2.08 -19.44
CA ARG A 35 -4.17 -1.50 -18.23
C ARG A 35 -3.64 -2.21 -17.00
N LEU A 36 -2.88 -1.51 -16.17
CA LEU A 36 -2.26 -2.05 -14.95
C LEU A 36 -3.00 -1.54 -13.71
N ALA A 37 -3.63 -2.45 -12.97
CA ALA A 37 -4.36 -2.12 -11.74
C ALA A 37 -3.40 -1.79 -10.58
N GLY A 38 -3.74 -0.78 -9.79
CA GLY A 38 -2.95 -0.34 -8.64
C GLY A 38 -3.67 0.72 -7.80
N HIS A 39 -2.90 1.35 -6.92
CA HIS A 39 -3.36 2.39 -6.01
C HIS A 39 -2.51 3.64 -6.18
N LEU A 40 -3.17 4.79 -6.34
CA LEU A 40 -2.55 6.10 -6.42
C LEU A 40 -2.47 6.72 -5.02
N LYS A 41 -1.30 6.67 -4.38
CA LYS A 41 -1.04 7.31 -3.09
C LYS A 41 -0.71 8.80 -3.32
N VAL A 42 -1.53 9.71 -2.80
CA VAL A 42 -1.31 11.16 -2.92
C VAL A 42 -0.56 11.68 -1.70
N CYS A 43 0.61 12.27 -1.93
CA CYS A 43 1.48 12.84 -0.91
C CYS A 43 1.75 14.33 -1.18
N SER A 44 2.38 15.03 -0.25
CA SER A 44 2.58 16.49 -0.34
C SER A 44 3.66 16.93 -1.33
N ALA A 45 4.61 16.05 -1.67
CA ALA A 45 5.70 16.36 -2.59
C ALA A 45 5.64 15.53 -3.89
N SER A 46 4.94 14.39 -3.87
CA SER A 46 4.86 13.42 -4.97
C SER A 46 3.49 12.74 -5.06
N ILE A 47 3.21 12.16 -6.23
CA ILE A 47 2.23 11.09 -6.41
C ILE A 47 2.99 9.76 -6.49
N TYR A 48 2.50 8.70 -5.84
CA TYR A 48 3.04 7.34 -6.00
C TYR A 48 1.98 6.43 -6.61
N PHE A 49 2.28 5.79 -7.74
CA PHE A 49 1.50 4.67 -8.25
C PHE A 49 2.08 3.35 -7.73
N VAL A 50 1.25 2.58 -7.03
CA VAL A 50 1.58 1.28 -6.42
C VAL A 50 0.83 0.17 -7.17
N PRO A 51 1.49 -0.57 -8.08
CA PRO A 51 0.84 -1.65 -8.81
C PRO A 51 0.46 -2.82 -7.89
N ARG A 52 -0.68 -3.47 -8.17
CA ARG A 52 -1.05 -4.76 -7.54
C ARG A 52 -0.11 -5.90 -7.94
N ASN A 53 0.51 -5.80 -9.12
CA ASN A 53 1.53 -6.76 -9.52
C ASN A 53 2.85 -6.48 -8.78
N MET A 54 3.26 -7.43 -7.93
CA MET A 54 4.49 -7.38 -7.13
C MET A 54 5.76 -7.21 -7.98
N ASP A 55 5.77 -7.75 -9.20
CA ASP A 55 6.93 -7.70 -10.10
C ASP A 55 7.22 -6.27 -10.60
N VAL A 56 6.17 -5.46 -10.79
CA VAL A 56 6.28 -4.09 -11.27
C VAL A 56 6.73 -3.18 -10.12
N PRO A 57 7.70 -2.26 -10.33
CA PRO A 57 8.08 -1.27 -9.32
C PRO A 57 6.92 -0.32 -8.96
N ILE A 58 7.00 0.25 -7.77
CA ILE A 58 6.24 1.45 -7.39
C ILE A 58 6.84 2.62 -8.19
N THR A 59 6.00 3.46 -8.80
CA THR A 59 6.43 4.65 -9.55
C THR A 59 6.10 5.91 -8.76
N ARG A 60 7.11 6.63 -8.30
CA ARG A 60 6.98 7.98 -7.73
C ARG A 60 7.15 9.04 -8.81
N ILE A 61 6.23 9.99 -8.84
CA ILE A 61 6.23 11.18 -9.70
C ILE A 61 6.34 12.40 -8.78
N PRO A 62 7.54 13.00 -8.59
CA PRO A 62 7.71 14.18 -7.76
C PRO A 62 7.08 15.41 -8.42
N PHE A 63 6.31 16.20 -7.67
CA PHE A 63 5.63 17.38 -8.21
C PHE A 63 6.59 18.41 -8.78
N ARG A 64 7.80 18.58 -8.20
CA ARG A 64 8.86 19.48 -8.71
C ARG A 64 9.33 19.16 -10.14
N THR A 65 9.03 17.95 -10.63
CA THR A 65 9.40 17.47 -11.96
C THR A 65 8.16 17.16 -12.82
N THR A 66 6.95 17.44 -12.31
CA THR A 66 5.69 17.35 -13.05
C THR A 66 5.46 18.62 -13.86
N THR A 67 5.49 18.54 -15.19
CA THR A 67 5.32 19.68 -16.09
C THR A 67 3.86 20.06 -16.31
N SER A 68 2.94 19.08 -16.29
CA SER A 68 1.51 19.34 -16.33
C SER A 68 0.68 18.21 -15.74
N ILE A 69 -0.56 18.52 -15.36
CA ILE A 69 -1.59 17.57 -14.93
C ILE A 69 -2.85 17.94 -15.72
N VAL A 70 -3.42 16.99 -16.47
CA VAL A 70 -4.46 17.29 -17.49
C VAL A 70 -5.56 16.24 -17.46
N ARG A 71 -6.83 16.66 -17.31
CA ARG A 71 -8.03 15.82 -17.55
C ARG A 71 -8.15 15.53 -19.04
N CYS A 72 -8.23 14.26 -19.44
CA CYS A 72 -8.30 13.87 -20.85
C CYS A 72 -9.76 13.80 -21.30
N GLU A 73 -10.15 14.58 -22.31
CA GLU A 73 -11.50 14.53 -22.87
C GLU A 73 -11.71 13.29 -23.78
N PRO A 74 -12.82 12.54 -23.61
CA PRO A 74 -13.19 11.49 -24.55
C PRO A 74 -13.41 12.06 -25.96
N GLY A 75 -12.63 11.60 -26.94
CA GLY A 75 -12.82 11.92 -28.36
C GLY A 75 -12.05 13.12 -28.92
N ARG A 76 -11.16 13.78 -28.15
CA ARG A 76 -10.24 14.82 -28.65
C ARG A 76 -8.77 14.41 -28.56
N GLY A 77 -8.45 13.27 -29.18
CA GLY A 77 -7.10 12.70 -29.23
C GLY A 77 -6.17 13.37 -30.25
N GLY A 78 -5.59 14.51 -29.90
CA GLY A 78 -4.43 15.07 -30.61
C GLY A 78 -3.13 14.33 -30.26
N GLY A 79 -2.89 13.16 -30.85
CA GLY A 79 -1.59 12.47 -30.82
C GLY A 79 -1.46 11.27 -29.87
N GLY A 80 -1.44 10.08 -30.46
CA GLY A 80 -0.46 9.01 -30.12
C GLY A 80 -0.72 8.07 -28.93
N THR A 81 -1.49 8.44 -27.90
CA THR A 81 -1.57 7.59 -26.66
C THR A 81 -2.97 7.36 -26.07
N LEU A 82 -4.01 8.08 -26.48
CA LEU A 82 -5.30 8.11 -25.76
C LEU A 82 -6.46 7.30 -26.39
N GLU A 83 -6.20 6.48 -27.41
CA GLU A 83 -7.23 5.65 -28.06
C GLU A 83 -7.68 4.41 -27.24
N ALA A 84 -7.07 4.16 -26.08
CA ALA A 84 -7.31 2.96 -25.25
C ALA A 84 -8.23 3.17 -24.03
N GLY A 85 -8.84 4.35 -23.88
CA GLY A 85 -9.86 4.59 -22.85
C GLY A 85 -11.19 3.93 -23.26
N VAL A 86 -11.91 3.31 -22.30
CA VAL A 86 -13.26 2.82 -22.58
C VAL A 86 -14.20 4.03 -22.67
N ALA A 87 -15.07 4.07 -23.68
CA ALA A 87 -15.94 5.20 -23.92
C ALA A 87 -16.83 5.53 -22.70
N GLY A 88 -16.54 6.65 -22.04
CA GLY A 88 -17.22 7.11 -20.81
C GLY A 88 -16.41 6.98 -19.52
N GLU A 89 -15.17 6.49 -19.55
CA GLU A 89 -14.24 6.60 -18.41
C GLU A 89 -13.66 8.01 -18.30
N GLU A 90 -13.41 8.45 -17.06
CA GLU A 90 -12.65 9.67 -16.79
C GLU A 90 -11.15 9.36 -16.64
N LEU A 91 -10.32 9.99 -17.47
CA LEU A 91 -8.87 9.85 -17.44
C LEU A 91 -8.21 11.18 -17.06
N PHE A 92 -7.06 11.11 -16.38
CA PHE A 92 -6.11 12.22 -16.31
C PHE A 92 -4.70 11.74 -16.61
N SER A 93 -3.88 12.63 -17.16
CA SER A 93 -2.47 12.40 -17.47
C SER A 93 -1.60 13.30 -16.59
N VAL A 94 -0.54 12.72 -16.02
CA VAL A 94 0.55 13.44 -15.36
C VAL A 94 1.76 13.42 -16.28
N GLN A 95 2.23 14.60 -16.70
CA GLN A 95 3.46 14.74 -17.49
C GLN A 95 4.62 15.09 -16.56
N CYS A 96 5.78 14.44 -16.72
CA CYS A 96 6.96 14.69 -15.90
C CYS A 96 8.28 14.50 -16.66
N THR A 97 9.35 15.17 -16.20
CA THR A 97 10.73 15.06 -16.72
C THR A 97 11.64 14.14 -15.88
N GLU A 98 11.22 13.81 -14.65
CA GLU A 98 11.84 12.76 -13.84
C GLU A 98 10.74 11.93 -13.14
N ARG A 99 10.92 10.62 -13.11
CA ARG A 99 10.18 9.69 -12.23
C ARG A 99 11.16 8.75 -11.52
N VAL A 100 10.75 8.18 -10.40
CA VAL A 100 11.58 7.25 -9.62
C VAL A 100 10.87 5.92 -9.47
N GLU A 101 11.56 4.83 -9.77
CA GLU A 101 11.10 3.45 -9.60
C GLU A 101 11.64 2.88 -8.28
N LEU A 102 10.76 2.31 -7.45
CA LEU A 102 11.05 1.79 -6.11
C LEU A 102 10.54 0.35 -5.96
N MET A 103 11.13 -0.42 -5.03
CA MET A 103 10.63 -1.74 -4.61
C MET A 103 10.41 -2.77 -5.75
N ALA A 104 11.21 -2.74 -6.82
CA ALA A 104 11.08 -3.65 -7.97
C ALA A 104 11.16 -5.13 -7.54
N GLY A 105 10.24 -5.98 -8.02
CA GLY A 105 10.13 -7.39 -7.58
C GLY A 105 9.89 -7.55 -6.07
N ASP A 106 9.28 -6.55 -5.44
CA ASP A 106 9.14 -6.35 -3.98
C ASP A 106 10.47 -6.35 -3.18
N ARG A 107 11.59 -6.06 -3.84
CA ARG A 107 12.92 -6.06 -3.20
C ARG A 107 13.29 -4.67 -2.69
N CYS A 108 13.75 -4.60 -1.44
CA CYS A 108 14.31 -3.40 -0.84
C CYS A 108 15.72 -3.13 -1.40
N MET A 109 15.77 -2.48 -2.56
CA MET A 109 16.95 -2.20 -3.38
C MET A 109 17.07 -0.68 -3.61
N PRO A 110 18.24 -0.16 -4.05
CA PRO A 110 18.37 1.23 -4.48
C PRO A 110 17.32 1.62 -5.52
N TYR A 111 16.80 2.84 -5.40
CA TYR A 111 15.77 3.37 -6.29
C TYR A 111 16.39 3.69 -7.66
N VAL A 112 15.56 3.71 -8.72
CA VAL A 112 16.02 4.00 -10.08
C VAL A 112 15.37 5.28 -10.60
N TRP A 113 16.17 6.31 -10.78
CA TRP A 113 15.76 7.60 -11.35
C TRP A 113 15.73 7.50 -12.88
N ARG A 114 14.58 7.82 -13.49
CA ARG A 114 14.39 7.93 -14.94
C ARG A 114 14.27 9.40 -15.29
N ARG A 115 15.25 9.92 -16.04
CA ARG A 115 15.32 11.31 -16.52
C ARG A 115 14.93 11.35 -17.98
N GLU A 116 13.63 11.26 -18.22
CA GLU A 116 13.00 11.18 -19.53
C GLU A 116 11.62 11.83 -19.45
N GLU A 117 11.17 12.45 -20.53
CA GLU A 117 9.79 12.93 -20.61
C GLU A 117 8.83 11.74 -20.62
N ALA A 118 7.87 11.75 -19.70
CA ALA A 118 6.89 10.69 -19.55
C ALA A 118 5.49 11.28 -19.31
N ALA A 119 4.49 10.71 -19.98
CA ALA A 119 3.08 10.96 -19.72
C ALA A 119 2.48 9.68 -19.12
N LEU A 120 2.05 9.75 -17.86
CA LEU A 120 1.43 8.63 -17.15
C LEU A 120 -0.08 8.89 -17.04
N ALA A 121 -0.87 8.10 -17.78
CA ALA A 121 -2.32 8.21 -17.82
C ALA A 121 -2.97 7.28 -16.78
N PHE A 122 -3.94 7.80 -16.03
CA PHE A 122 -4.65 7.07 -14.99
C PHE A 122 -6.16 7.23 -15.13
N ALA A 123 -6.89 6.12 -15.01
CA ALA A 123 -8.33 6.10 -14.80
C ALA A 123 -8.64 5.69 -13.36
N LEU A 124 -9.52 6.41 -12.66
CA LEU A 124 -9.96 6.05 -11.31
C LEU A 124 -11.10 5.01 -11.37
N VAL A 125 -11.16 4.10 -10.40
CA VAL A 125 -12.13 2.98 -10.43
C VAL A 125 -13.44 3.31 -9.69
N TYR A 126 -13.38 4.04 -8.57
CA TYR A 126 -14.53 4.26 -7.68
C TYR A 126 -14.84 5.75 -7.40
N THR A 127 -13.92 6.65 -7.73
CA THR A 127 -14.00 8.08 -7.40
C THR A 127 -13.89 8.90 -8.68
N GLY A 128 -14.71 9.94 -8.84
CA GLY A 128 -14.60 10.88 -9.97
C GLY A 128 -13.37 11.78 -9.83
N LEU A 129 -12.90 12.34 -10.95
CA LEU A 129 -11.70 13.18 -10.96
C LEU A 129 -11.86 14.47 -10.14
N ASP A 130 -13.09 14.93 -9.94
CA ASP A 130 -13.41 16.16 -9.21
C ASP A 130 -13.12 16.09 -7.69
N GLU A 131 -12.93 14.89 -7.09
CA GLU A 131 -12.39 14.76 -5.70
C GLU A 131 -10.85 14.70 -5.69
N LEU A 132 -10.22 14.18 -6.74
CA LEU A 132 -8.77 14.02 -6.83
C LEU A 132 -8.06 15.30 -7.26
N LEU A 133 -8.41 15.82 -8.43
CA LEU A 133 -7.63 16.82 -9.16
C LEU A 133 -7.44 18.12 -8.38
N PRO A 134 -8.46 18.73 -7.74
CA PRO A 134 -8.26 20.00 -7.02
C PRO A 134 -7.22 19.92 -5.89
N ARG A 135 -7.08 18.76 -5.22
CA ARG A 135 -6.04 18.56 -4.20
C ARG A 135 -4.67 18.32 -4.83
N VAL A 136 -4.62 17.54 -5.91
CA VAL A 136 -3.38 17.24 -6.63
C VAL A 136 -2.80 18.50 -7.28
N GLU A 137 -3.64 19.34 -7.88
CA GLU A 137 -3.28 20.61 -8.50
C GLU A 137 -2.83 21.66 -7.45
N GLU A 138 -3.50 21.74 -6.30
CA GLU A 138 -3.07 22.59 -5.18
C GLU A 138 -1.67 22.21 -4.68
N LEU A 139 -1.42 20.91 -4.44
CA LEU A 139 -0.11 20.43 -3.98
C LEU A 139 0.99 20.63 -5.04
N TRP A 140 0.68 20.39 -6.32
CA TRP A 140 1.57 20.67 -7.45
C TRP A 140 1.89 22.16 -7.60
N ALA A 141 0.92 23.04 -7.42
CA ALA A 141 1.10 24.49 -7.45
C ALA A 141 1.89 25.01 -6.23
N LEU A 142 1.71 24.41 -5.05
CA LEU A 142 2.54 24.71 -3.87
C LEU A 142 3.99 24.26 -4.08
N ALA A 143 4.23 23.10 -4.70
CA ALA A 143 5.56 22.61 -5.03
C ALA A 143 6.29 23.50 -6.06
N HIS A 144 5.56 24.15 -6.97
CA HIS A 144 6.11 25.06 -7.99
C HIS A 144 6.33 26.51 -7.51
N ARG A 145 6.13 26.83 -6.23
CA ARG A 145 6.49 28.15 -5.64
C ARG A 145 7.99 28.27 -5.35
N ASP A 146 8.83 27.86 -6.29
CA ASP A 146 10.30 27.96 -6.24
C ASP A 146 10.80 29.38 -6.56
N GLY A 147 10.24 30.37 -5.84
CA GLY A 147 10.62 31.78 -5.89
C GLY A 147 11.66 32.17 -4.83
N SER A 148 11.43 33.32 -4.18
CA SER A 148 12.26 33.83 -3.10
C SER A 148 12.24 32.93 -1.83
N LYS A 149 12.95 33.33 -0.78
CA LYS A 149 12.83 32.68 0.55
C LYS A 149 11.39 32.77 1.08
N ALA A 150 10.75 33.94 0.91
CA ALA A 150 9.40 34.21 1.41
C ALA A 150 8.33 33.39 0.67
N ASP A 151 8.50 33.12 -0.64
CA ASP A 151 7.56 32.30 -1.41
C ASP A 151 7.55 30.85 -0.92
N ARG A 152 8.74 30.30 -0.63
CA ARG A 152 8.89 28.94 -0.08
C ARG A 152 8.42 28.83 1.36
N GLU A 153 8.62 29.86 2.19
CA GLU A 153 8.04 29.95 3.54
C GLU A 153 6.51 30.01 3.49
N THR A 154 5.96 30.80 2.56
CA THR A 154 4.50 30.90 2.31
C THR A 154 3.93 29.57 1.82
N ALA A 155 4.64 28.84 0.95
CA ALA A 155 4.25 27.52 0.49
C ALA A 155 4.28 26.48 1.63
N ARG A 156 5.31 26.47 2.48
CA ARG A 156 5.38 25.59 3.68
C ARG A 156 4.23 25.89 4.66
N ALA A 157 3.90 27.17 4.86
CA ALA A 157 2.78 27.59 5.71
C ALA A 157 1.42 27.15 5.15
N ALA A 158 1.19 27.30 3.84
CA ALA A 158 -0.04 26.84 3.19
C ALA A 158 -0.17 25.30 3.24
N LEU A 159 0.92 24.57 2.97
CA LEU A 159 0.93 23.11 3.11
C LEU A 159 0.60 22.67 4.55
N ALA A 160 1.14 23.34 5.56
CA ALA A 160 0.81 23.07 6.96
C ALA A 160 -0.67 23.30 7.29
N GLN A 161 -1.33 24.28 6.65
CA GLN A 161 -2.79 24.48 6.75
C GLN A 161 -3.57 23.34 6.06
N VAL A 162 -3.14 22.91 4.87
CA VAL A 162 -3.73 21.77 4.14
C VAL A 162 -3.65 20.47 4.95
N VAL A 163 -2.48 20.17 5.52
CA VAL A 163 -2.30 19.03 6.44
C VAL A 163 -3.22 19.15 7.65
N LYS A 164 -3.21 20.29 8.35
CA LYS A 164 -4.05 20.51 9.54
C LYS A 164 -5.55 20.38 9.25
N ALA A 165 -6.00 20.78 8.05
CA ALA A 165 -7.39 20.63 7.62
C ALA A 165 -7.78 19.17 7.38
N HIS A 166 -6.88 18.35 6.81
CA HIS A 166 -7.07 16.90 6.67
C HIS A 166 -7.13 16.22 8.05
N GLU A 167 -6.17 16.50 8.93
CA GLU A 167 -6.12 15.90 10.29
C GLU A 167 -7.32 16.30 11.17
N ALA A 168 -7.88 17.50 10.97
CA ALA A 168 -9.09 17.95 11.65
C ALA A 168 -10.39 17.30 11.12
N ALA A 169 -10.39 16.82 9.87
CA ALA A 169 -11.51 16.10 9.29
C ALA A 169 -11.56 14.63 9.76
N GLU A 170 -10.40 14.00 9.97
CA GLU A 170 -10.27 12.61 10.41
C GLU A 170 -10.68 12.39 11.88
N ARG A 171 -11.92 11.91 12.08
CA ARG A 171 -12.49 11.55 13.38
C ARG A 171 -12.25 10.06 13.70
N PHE A 172 -12.23 9.71 14.99
CA PHE A 172 -12.28 8.31 15.40
C PHE A 172 -13.67 7.72 15.16
N ASN A 173 -13.72 6.46 14.72
CA ASN A 173 -14.97 5.73 14.57
C ASN A 173 -15.16 4.75 15.76
N PRO A 174 -16.19 4.93 16.61
CA PRO A 174 -16.50 3.99 17.70
C PRO A 174 -16.73 2.52 17.25
N GLY A 175 -17.11 2.30 15.98
CA GLY A 175 -17.19 0.98 15.36
C GLY A 175 -15.85 0.26 15.20
N TRP A 176 -14.70 0.91 15.47
CA TRP A 176 -13.37 0.29 15.47
C TRP A 176 -12.85 -0.16 16.84
N LEU A 177 -13.60 0.04 17.94
CA LEU A 177 -13.27 -0.56 19.24
C LEU A 177 -13.19 -2.11 19.13
N GLU A 178 -12.78 -2.83 20.17
CA GLU A 178 -12.86 -4.30 20.19
C GLU A 178 -14.05 -4.81 21.00
N ASP A 179 -14.50 -4.04 22.00
CA ASP A 179 -15.58 -4.40 22.91
C ASP A 179 -16.65 -3.30 22.89
N GLU A 180 -17.92 -3.66 22.75
CA GLU A 180 -19.03 -2.69 22.80
C GLU A 180 -19.25 -2.12 24.21
N GLY A 181 -18.77 -2.81 25.24
CA GLY A 181 -18.78 -2.34 26.62
C GLY A 181 -17.87 -1.12 26.84
N GLU A 182 -16.79 -0.98 26.07
CA GLU A 182 -15.80 0.08 26.24
C GLU A 182 -16.38 1.50 26.12
N ARG A 183 -15.72 2.44 26.78
CA ARG A 183 -16.01 3.87 26.72
C ARG A 183 -14.70 4.61 26.46
N ILE A 184 -14.75 5.64 25.62
CA ILE A 184 -13.60 6.51 25.38
C ILE A 184 -13.41 7.39 26.62
N VAL A 185 -12.19 7.40 27.15
CA VAL A 185 -11.77 8.16 28.34
C VAL A 185 -10.90 9.37 27.95
N LEU A 186 -10.15 9.23 26.86
CA LEU A 186 -9.36 10.30 26.25
C LEU A 186 -9.33 10.10 24.74
N GLU A 187 -9.49 11.17 24.00
CA GLU A 187 -9.13 11.28 22.59
C GLU A 187 -8.14 12.43 22.46
N ALA A 188 -6.96 12.16 21.88
CA ALA A 188 -5.88 13.14 21.77
C ALA A 188 -5.17 13.02 20.42
N VAL A 189 -4.73 14.15 19.88
CA VAL A 189 -3.86 14.19 18.69
C VAL A 189 -2.41 13.98 19.12
N GLY A 190 -1.63 13.30 18.28
CA GLY A 190 -0.21 13.09 18.49
C GLY A 190 0.45 12.46 17.26
N ALA A 191 1.61 11.84 17.46
CA ALA A 191 2.24 10.99 16.46
C ALA A 191 2.84 9.73 17.10
N ARG A 192 2.79 8.60 16.39
CA ARG A 192 3.57 7.41 16.70
C ARG A 192 4.97 7.57 16.13
N ILE A 193 5.99 7.34 16.95
CA ILE A 193 7.39 7.37 16.55
C ILE A 193 7.87 5.94 16.25
N THR A 194 8.61 5.83 15.16
CA THR A 194 9.33 4.63 14.68
C THR A 194 10.62 5.06 13.98
N PRO A 195 11.61 4.18 13.77
CA PRO A 195 12.89 4.57 13.16
C PRO A 195 12.71 5.31 11.83
N LEU A 196 13.23 6.55 11.76
CA LEU A 196 13.13 7.47 10.62
C LEU A 196 11.68 7.77 10.15
N CYS A 197 10.66 7.61 11.03
CA CYS A 197 9.25 7.85 10.71
C CYS A 197 8.44 8.38 11.90
N ARG A 198 7.92 9.61 11.77
CA ARG A 198 6.89 10.21 12.63
C ARG A 198 5.52 10.06 11.96
N GLN A 199 4.70 9.13 12.43
CA GLN A 199 3.36 8.88 11.89
C GLN A 199 2.30 9.68 12.67
N PRO A 200 1.72 10.77 12.15
CA PRO A 200 0.70 11.55 12.85
C PRO A 200 -0.63 10.80 12.95
N GLY A 201 -1.39 11.06 14.01
CA GLY A 201 -2.64 10.36 14.27
C GLY A 201 -3.34 10.73 15.57
N ARG A 202 -4.39 9.97 15.86
CA ARG A 202 -5.31 10.14 16.99
C ARG A 202 -5.17 8.96 17.95
N MET A 203 -4.74 9.24 19.18
CA MET A 203 -4.73 8.28 20.28
C MET A 203 -6.10 8.27 20.95
N VAL A 204 -6.70 7.09 21.12
CA VAL A 204 -7.98 6.91 21.82
C VAL A 204 -7.80 5.90 22.94
N LEU A 205 -8.14 6.31 24.17
CA LEU A 205 -7.96 5.52 25.39
C LEU A 205 -9.29 5.00 25.91
N THR A 206 -9.29 3.77 26.40
CA THR A 206 -10.40 3.13 27.12
C THR A 206 -9.87 2.46 28.41
N PRO A 207 -10.74 1.97 29.32
CA PRO A 207 -10.32 1.26 30.53
C PRO A 207 -9.47 0.00 30.32
N SER A 208 -9.49 -0.56 29.10
CA SER A 208 -8.86 -1.85 28.75
C SER A 208 -7.79 -1.76 27.66
N ARG A 209 -7.93 -0.80 26.74
CA ARG A 209 -7.15 -0.70 25.49
C ARG A 209 -6.81 0.74 25.12
N LEU A 210 -5.67 0.92 24.47
CA LEU A 210 -5.28 2.12 23.73
C LEU A 210 -5.35 1.81 22.23
N TYR A 211 -5.98 2.69 21.47
CA TYR A 211 -6.07 2.65 20.01
C TYR A 211 -5.26 3.81 19.44
N PHE A 212 -4.60 3.57 18.31
CA PHE A 212 -3.97 4.63 17.51
C PHE A 212 -4.50 4.58 16.08
N GLN A 213 -5.17 5.66 15.64
CA GLN A 213 -5.62 5.88 14.27
C GLN A 213 -4.60 6.79 13.57
N PRO A 214 -3.83 6.31 12.58
CA PRO A 214 -3.06 7.20 11.72
C PRO A 214 -3.98 8.12 10.91
N PHE A 215 -3.58 9.37 10.72
CA PHE A 215 -4.24 10.25 9.72
C PHE A 215 -3.78 9.94 8.30
N ASN A 216 -2.60 9.33 8.17
CA ASN A 216 -1.97 8.86 6.95
C ASN A 216 -2.05 7.32 6.88
N VAL A 217 -3.24 6.80 6.55
CA VAL A 217 -3.58 5.37 6.59
C VAL A 217 -2.87 4.58 5.48
N ALA A 218 -1.60 4.27 5.71
CA ALA A 218 -0.70 3.53 4.80
C ALA A 218 -0.76 2.00 5.00
N SER A 219 -1.79 1.50 5.67
CA SER A 219 -2.07 0.08 5.92
C SER A 219 -3.56 -0.15 5.70
N SER A 220 -3.92 -1.38 5.34
CA SER A 220 -5.31 -1.84 5.29
C SER A 220 -6.07 -1.68 6.61
N GLN A 221 -5.36 -1.65 7.75
CA GLN A 221 -5.94 -1.50 9.08
C GLN A 221 -6.08 -0.01 9.46
N PRO A 222 -7.29 0.53 9.65
CA PRO A 222 -7.51 1.94 9.98
C PRO A 222 -7.09 2.31 11.41
N THR A 223 -6.94 1.32 12.29
CA THR A 223 -6.53 1.51 13.70
C THR A 223 -5.58 0.42 14.15
N GLN A 224 -4.67 0.80 15.04
CA GLN A 224 -3.70 -0.06 15.70
C GLN A 224 -4.11 -0.23 17.17
N VAL A 225 -4.41 -1.46 17.60
CA VAL A 225 -4.87 -1.77 18.97
C VAL A 225 -3.70 -2.16 19.86
N PHE A 226 -3.69 -1.68 21.12
CA PHE A 226 -2.71 -1.98 22.13
C PHE A 226 -3.41 -2.27 23.48
N TYR A 227 -3.31 -3.51 23.95
CA TYR A 227 -3.93 -3.97 25.19
C TYR A 227 -3.16 -3.48 26.43
N LEU A 228 -3.84 -2.81 27.35
CA LEU A 228 -3.20 -2.20 28.53
C LEU A 228 -2.70 -3.25 29.54
N ASP A 229 -3.34 -4.43 29.58
CA ASP A 229 -2.93 -5.54 30.44
C ASP A 229 -1.60 -6.20 30.01
N GLN A 230 -1.14 -5.92 28.78
CA GLN A 230 0.18 -6.31 28.26
C GLN A 230 1.26 -5.28 28.53
N ALA A 231 0.94 -4.08 29.03
CA ALA A 231 1.93 -3.06 29.33
C ALA A 231 2.73 -3.41 30.59
N LEU A 232 4.05 -3.46 30.43
CA LEU A 232 5.00 -3.80 31.49
C LEU A 232 5.62 -2.56 32.14
N ALA A 233 5.83 -1.51 31.36
CA ALA A 233 6.35 -0.22 31.82
C ALA A 233 5.84 0.93 30.94
N MET A 234 5.69 2.10 31.55
CA MET A 234 5.44 3.38 30.87
C MET A 234 6.54 4.36 31.28
N MET A 235 7.10 5.12 30.34
CA MET A 235 8.18 6.09 30.61
C MET A 235 8.01 7.36 29.78
N PRO A 236 8.34 8.55 30.32
CA PRO A 236 8.43 9.77 29.52
C PRO A 236 9.64 9.71 28.56
N ARG A 237 9.56 10.48 27.48
CA ARG A 237 10.58 10.58 26.43
C ARG A 237 10.72 12.02 25.94
N THR A 238 11.94 12.38 25.55
CA THR A 238 12.20 13.58 24.75
C THR A 238 12.23 13.21 23.28
N TYR A 239 11.58 13.98 22.42
CA TYR A 239 11.65 13.86 20.96
C TYR A 239 12.04 15.22 20.39
N GLN A 240 13.01 15.28 19.46
CA GLN A 240 13.56 16.57 18.99
C GLN A 240 13.98 17.50 20.15
N LEU A 241 14.62 16.92 21.16
CA LEU A 241 14.99 17.50 22.47
C LEU A 241 13.84 17.89 23.42
N GLU A 242 12.61 18.02 22.92
CA GLU A 242 11.43 18.45 23.69
C GLU A 242 10.78 17.30 24.48
N ASP A 243 10.40 17.51 25.74
CA ASP A 243 9.86 16.45 26.65
C ASP A 243 8.36 16.15 26.38
N VAL A 244 8.03 15.87 25.12
CA VAL A 244 6.66 15.70 24.59
C VAL A 244 6.26 14.23 24.37
N GLY A 245 7.13 13.28 24.71
CA GLY A 245 6.94 11.85 24.39
C GLY A 245 6.59 10.94 25.57
N VAL A 246 5.98 9.80 25.26
CA VAL A 246 5.78 8.65 26.15
C VAL A 246 6.09 7.36 25.40
N GLU A 247 6.74 6.40 26.07
CA GLU A 247 6.96 5.05 25.57
C GLU A 247 6.32 4.00 26.49
N LEU A 248 5.50 3.13 25.90
CA LEU A 248 4.89 1.95 26.51
C LEU A 248 5.64 0.70 26.06
N PHE A 249 6.11 -0.10 27.01
CA PHE A 249 6.75 -1.39 26.77
C PHE A 249 5.73 -2.52 26.96
N LEU A 250 5.60 -3.43 25.99
CA LEU A 250 4.52 -4.42 25.93
C LEU A 250 5.06 -5.85 26.00
N ARG A 251 4.28 -6.84 26.46
CA ARG A 251 4.73 -8.25 26.45
C ARG A 251 5.09 -8.72 25.02
N PRO A 252 6.09 -9.63 24.86
CA PRO A 252 6.48 -10.11 23.54
C PRO A 252 5.31 -10.86 22.88
N GLY A 253 4.83 -10.34 21.74
CA GLY A 253 3.64 -10.88 21.06
C GLY A 253 3.16 -10.08 19.85
N GLY A 254 4.00 -9.23 19.26
CA GLY A 254 3.68 -8.49 18.02
C GLY A 254 4.39 -7.14 17.91
N ARG A 255 4.33 -6.29 18.95
CA ARG A 255 4.93 -4.94 18.96
C ARG A 255 5.69 -4.70 20.27
N ALA A 256 7.00 -4.43 20.15
CA ALA A 256 7.97 -4.32 21.24
C ALA A 256 7.69 -3.15 22.22
N SER A 257 7.57 -1.95 21.65
CA SER A 257 7.10 -0.76 22.35
C SER A 257 6.20 0.08 21.46
N LEU A 258 5.42 0.96 22.07
CA LEU A 258 4.70 2.05 21.42
C LEU A 258 5.23 3.38 21.98
N TYR A 259 5.92 4.15 21.14
CA TYR A 259 6.34 5.52 21.43
C TYR A 259 5.34 6.47 20.78
N LEU A 260 4.70 7.33 21.58
CA LEU A 260 3.83 8.44 21.13
C LEU A 260 4.45 9.79 21.50
N THR A 261 4.20 10.84 20.70
CA THR A 261 4.49 12.24 21.01
C THR A 261 3.23 13.10 20.89
N PHE A 262 3.13 14.13 21.73
CA PHE A 262 2.01 15.08 21.78
C PHE A 262 2.47 16.48 21.32
N ALA A 263 1.56 17.47 21.25
CA ALA A 263 1.94 18.83 20.81
C ALA A 263 2.55 19.67 21.95
N SER A 264 2.43 19.24 23.21
CA SER A 264 3.03 19.92 24.36
C SER A 264 3.38 18.96 25.51
N PRO A 265 4.31 19.32 26.42
CA PRO A 265 4.56 18.55 27.64
C PRO A 265 3.33 18.43 28.55
N ALA A 266 2.46 19.46 28.55
CA ALA A 266 1.22 19.48 29.32
C ALA A 266 0.19 18.45 28.81
N GLU A 267 0.04 18.31 27.49
CA GLU A 267 -0.74 17.23 26.88
C GLU A 267 -0.16 15.86 27.21
N ARG A 268 1.16 15.70 27.07
CA ARG A 268 1.87 14.45 27.41
C ARG A 268 1.63 14.02 28.85
N ASP A 269 1.74 14.94 29.80
CA ASP A 269 1.46 14.65 31.21
C ASP A 269 -0.02 14.37 31.48
N SER A 270 -0.93 15.01 30.73
CA SER A 270 -2.36 14.69 30.83
C SER A 270 -2.67 13.30 30.29
N ALA A 271 -2.11 12.94 29.13
CA ALA A 271 -2.22 11.62 28.53
C ALA A 271 -1.61 10.53 29.45
N MET A 272 -0.41 10.74 29.99
CA MET A 272 0.22 9.82 30.93
C MET A 272 -0.58 9.64 32.22
N ARG A 273 -1.15 10.72 32.77
CA ARG A 273 -1.99 10.68 33.99
C ARG A 273 -3.29 9.91 33.77
N LEU A 274 -3.97 10.15 32.64
CA LEU A 274 -5.20 9.45 32.28
C LEU A 274 -4.92 7.97 31.95
N LEU A 275 -3.82 7.68 31.26
CA LEU A 275 -3.38 6.32 30.98
C LEU A 275 -3.04 5.54 32.26
N ALA A 276 -2.31 6.16 33.20
CA ALA A 276 -2.01 5.59 34.53
C ALA A 276 -3.25 5.28 35.38
N ALA A 277 -4.38 5.94 35.13
CA ALA A 277 -5.63 5.74 35.86
C ALA A 277 -6.48 4.56 35.36
N GLN A 278 -6.10 3.87 34.26
CA GLN A 278 -6.93 2.81 33.68
C GLN A 278 -6.75 1.46 34.40
N PRO A 279 -7.84 0.75 34.77
CA PRO A 279 -7.80 -0.43 35.63
C PRO A 279 -7.11 -1.66 35.02
N ALA A 280 -6.99 -1.71 33.69
CA ALA A 280 -6.22 -2.75 33.00
C ALA A 280 -4.71 -2.47 32.95
N LEU A 281 -4.25 -1.23 33.15
CA LEU A 281 -2.83 -0.87 33.04
C LEU A 281 -2.02 -1.32 34.26
N ARG A 282 -1.71 -2.61 34.32
CA ARG A 282 -0.99 -3.25 35.43
C ARG A 282 0.53 -3.24 35.21
N LEU A 283 1.10 -2.04 35.23
CA LEU A 283 2.55 -1.83 35.15
C LEU A 283 3.27 -2.61 36.26
N ALA A 284 4.42 -3.21 35.94
CA ALA A 284 5.23 -3.89 36.93
C ALA A 284 5.84 -2.88 37.94
N GLU A 285 5.99 -3.27 39.21
CA GLU A 285 6.65 -2.43 40.23
C GLU A 285 8.00 -1.93 39.70
N ARG A 286 8.16 -0.60 39.55
CA ARG A 286 9.38 -0.01 38.98
C ARG A 286 10.53 -0.10 39.97
N ARG A 287 11.14 -1.28 40.02
CA ARG A 287 12.40 -1.63 40.69
C ARG A 287 13.38 -0.47 40.56
N SER A 288 13.73 0.14 41.69
CA SER A 288 14.45 1.42 41.70
C SER A 288 15.88 1.33 41.15
N ARG A 289 16.44 2.46 40.69
CA ARG A 289 17.86 2.59 40.29
C ARG A 289 18.83 2.07 41.37
N ARG A 290 18.48 2.16 42.66
CA ARG A 290 19.24 1.58 43.77
C ARG A 290 19.18 0.04 43.78
N ARG A 291 17.99 -0.55 43.58
CA ARG A 291 17.78 -2.01 43.59
C ARG A 291 18.45 -2.68 42.39
N TRP A 292 18.25 -2.16 41.17
CA TRP A 292 18.98 -2.64 39.98
C TRP A 292 20.51 -2.63 40.16
N ARG A 293 21.07 -1.52 40.64
CA ARG A 293 22.52 -1.42 40.92
C ARG A 293 22.97 -2.44 41.97
N ALA A 294 22.23 -2.58 43.08
CA ALA A 294 22.58 -3.51 44.16
C ALA A 294 22.55 -4.98 43.68
N ASP A 295 21.59 -5.34 42.85
CA ASP A 295 21.42 -6.69 42.32
C ASP A 295 22.44 -7.03 41.23
N TRP A 296 22.72 -6.12 40.30
CA TRP A 296 23.82 -6.27 39.32
C TRP A 296 25.16 -6.47 40.04
N ARG A 297 25.45 -5.64 41.06
CA ARG A 297 26.64 -5.78 41.91
C ARG A 297 26.72 -7.08 42.69
N ALA A 298 25.60 -7.78 42.87
CA ALA A 298 25.50 -9.07 43.55
C ALA A 298 25.37 -10.25 42.58
N GLY A 299 25.58 -10.05 41.27
CA GLY A 299 25.46 -11.08 40.24
C GLY A 299 24.02 -11.51 39.91
N ARG A 300 23.00 -10.88 40.51
CA ARG A 300 21.57 -11.20 40.31
C ARG A 300 20.94 -10.57 39.06
N VAL A 301 21.72 -9.85 38.28
CA VAL A 301 21.38 -9.23 36.99
C VAL A 301 22.65 -9.27 36.14
N SER A 302 22.52 -9.61 34.86
CA SER A 302 23.64 -9.67 33.91
C SER A 302 24.22 -8.27 33.59
N ASN A 303 25.41 -8.20 33.01
CA ASN A 303 25.98 -6.96 32.46
C ASN A 303 25.09 -6.42 31.33
N PHE A 304 24.70 -7.25 30.36
CA PHE A 304 23.75 -6.90 29.29
C PHE A 304 22.43 -6.34 29.83
N GLU A 305 21.79 -7.05 30.76
CA GLU A 305 20.52 -6.62 31.35
C GLU A 305 20.64 -5.27 32.09
N TYR A 306 21.78 -5.03 32.74
CA TYR A 306 22.04 -3.77 33.42
C TYR A 306 22.34 -2.63 32.46
N LEU A 307 23.05 -2.87 31.35
CA LEU A 307 23.28 -1.89 30.28
C LEU A 307 21.98 -1.51 29.57
N MET A 308 21.10 -2.48 29.27
CA MET A 308 19.76 -2.19 28.74
C MET A 308 18.93 -1.35 29.72
N PHE A 309 19.01 -1.64 31.02
CA PHE A 309 18.37 -0.84 32.06
C PHE A 309 18.89 0.61 32.10
N LEU A 310 20.22 0.81 32.07
CA LEU A 310 20.83 2.14 32.09
C LEU A 310 20.45 2.96 30.86
N ASN A 311 20.54 2.38 29.66
CA ASN A 311 20.09 3.02 28.42
C ASN A 311 18.65 3.53 28.53
N ARG A 312 17.73 2.65 28.95
CA ARG A 312 16.30 2.99 29.07
C ARG A 312 16.01 4.05 30.14
N GLU A 313 16.75 4.07 31.25
CA GLU A 313 16.66 5.11 32.28
C GLU A 313 17.26 6.45 31.80
N ALA A 314 18.26 6.42 30.92
CA ALA A 314 18.86 7.61 30.29
C ALA A 314 18.05 8.18 29.11
N GLY A 315 16.86 7.63 28.85
CA GLY A 315 15.93 8.08 27.81
C GLY A 315 16.00 7.31 26.49
N ARG A 316 16.98 6.41 26.31
CA ARG A 316 17.21 5.71 25.04
C ARG A 316 16.05 4.79 24.66
N SER A 317 15.74 4.72 23.36
CA SER A 317 14.72 3.85 22.76
C SER A 317 15.18 3.33 21.41
N PHE A 318 14.73 2.12 21.04
CA PHE A 318 14.94 1.56 19.70
C PHE A 318 14.07 2.23 18.63
N GLN A 319 13.04 3.01 19.00
CA GLN A 319 12.13 3.66 18.06
C GLN A 319 12.68 4.97 17.49
N ASP A 320 13.73 5.53 18.09
CA ASP A 320 14.32 6.82 17.73
C ASP A 320 15.85 6.67 17.65
N LEU A 321 16.38 6.78 16.43
CA LEU A 321 17.79 6.51 16.15
C LEU A 321 18.74 7.59 16.70
N THR A 322 18.26 8.79 16.98
CA THR A 322 19.07 9.86 17.61
C THR A 322 19.44 9.52 19.05
N GLN A 323 18.61 8.71 19.70
CA GLN A 323 18.74 8.23 21.07
C GLN A 323 18.63 6.70 21.14
N TYR A 324 19.29 6.01 20.21
CA TYR A 324 19.39 4.55 20.20
C TYR A 324 20.20 4.03 21.41
N PRO A 325 19.96 2.80 21.92
CA PRO A 325 20.77 2.24 23.00
C PRO A 325 22.25 2.04 22.60
N VAL A 326 23.16 2.36 23.52
CA VAL A 326 24.62 2.30 23.35
C VAL A 326 25.23 1.22 24.25
N PHE A 327 26.16 0.45 23.71
CA PHE A 327 26.91 -0.63 24.36
C PHE A 327 28.42 -0.45 24.15
N PRO A 328 29.28 -0.89 25.08
CA PRO A 328 30.72 -0.83 24.88
C PRO A 328 31.17 -1.77 23.76
N TRP A 329 32.21 -1.39 23.01
CA TRP A 329 33.18 -2.37 22.51
C TRP A 329 33.81 -3.10 23.71
N VAL A 330 33.83 -4.43 23.68
CA VAL A 330 34.39 -5.27 24.76
C VAL A 330 35.67 -5.97 24.33
N VAL A 331 35.63 -6.65 23.20
CA VAL A 331 36.79 -7.35 22.63
C VAL A 331 37.65 -6.34 21.87
N ALA A 332 38.97 -6.53 21.93
CA ALA A 332 39.99 -5.80 21.18
C ALA A 332 40.75 -6.68 20.16
N ASP A 333 40.59 -8.01 20.23
CA ASP A 333 41.17 -8.96 19.28
C ASP A 333 40.15 -9.43 18.24
N TYR A 334 40.39 -9.06 16.98
CA TYR A 334 39.61 -9.49 15.82
C TYR A 334 40.51 -10.15 14.76
N ALA A 335 41.67 -10.68 15.16
CA ALA A 335 42.71 -11.19 14.29
C ALA A 335 43.21 -12.61 14.66
N SER A 336 43.14 -13.00 15.94
CA SER A 336 43.52 -14.35 16.38
C SER A 336 42.55 -15.43 15.89
N SER A 337 43.04 -16.66 15.76
CA SER A 337 42.27 -17.86 15.39
C SER A 337 41.43 -18.45 16.54
N ALA A 338 41.59 -17.94 17.77
CA ALA A 338 40.78 -18.30 18.92
C ALA A 338 40.69 -17.09 19.88
N LEU A 339 39.55 -16.93 20.56
CA LEU A 339 39.30 -15.82 21.47
C LEU A 339 39.52 -16.24 22.93
N ASP A 340 40.73 -16.04 23.47
CA ASP A 340 41.01 -16.38 24.87
C ASP A 340 40.43 -15.35 25.85
N LEU A 341 39.24 -15.66 26.39
CA LEU A 341 38.56 -14.83 27.39
C LEU A 341 39.29 -14.75 28.76
N ASN A 342 40.41 -15.47 28.95
CA ASN A 342 41.28 -15.36 30.12
C ASN A 342 42.44 -14.36 29.92
N SER A 343 42.73 -13.97 28.67
CA SER A 343 43.80 -13.02 28.35
C SER A 343 43.32 -11.58 28.54
N ASP A 344 44.01 -10.81 29.40
CA ASP A 344 43.73 -9.38 29.57
C ASP A 344 43.98 -8.58 28.26
N ALA A 345 44.77 -9.09 27.32
CA ALA A 345 45.02 -8.47 26.01
C ALA A 345 43.84 -8.61 25.02
N THR A 346 42.93 -9.55 25.26
CA THR A 346 41.72 -9.74 24.43
C THR A 346 40.69 -8.63 24.65
N TYR A 347 40.79 -7.85 25.72
CA TYR A 347 39.80 -6.87 26.14
C TYR A 347 40.19 -5.42 25.87
N ARG A 348 39.19 -4.62 25.51
CA ARG A 348 39.28 -3.15 25.47
C ARG A 348 39.41 -2.59 26.88
N ASP A 349 40.27 -1.59 27.06
CA ASP A 349 40.31 -0.79 28.28
C ASP A 349 39.01 0.02 28.45
N LEU A 350 38.12 -0.51 29.29
CA LEU A 350 36.82 0.09 29.63
C LEU A 350 36.91 1.35 30.51
N SER A 351 38.10 1.75 30.98
CA SER A 351 38.27 3.02 31.70
C SER A 351 38.47 4.23 30.79
N LYS A 352 38.62 4.02 29.47
CA LYS A 352 38.88 5.06 28.47
C LYS A 352 37.75 5.15 27.43
N PRO A 353 37.40 6.34 26.92
CA PRO A 353 36.60 6.45 25.71
C PRO A 353 37.39 5.94 24.50
N ILE A 354 36.68 5.59 23.42
CA ILE A 354 37.26 5.05 22.19
C ILE A 354 38.41 5.92 21.65
N GLY A 355 38.22 7.24 21.59
CA GLY A 355 39.23 8.19 21.13
C GLY A 355 40.57 8.07 21.86
N ALA A 356 40.53 7.82 23.17
CA ALA A 356 41.67 7.75 24.08
C ALA A 356 42.39 6.38 24.14
N LEU A 357 41.92 5.36 23.41
CA LEU A 357 42.58 4.05 23.35
C LEU A 357 43.96 4.07 22.68
N ASN A 358 44.14 4.95 21.69
CA ASN A 358 45.37 5.08 20.92
C ASN A 358 46.16 6.30 21.43
N PRO A 359 47.33 6.11 22.09
CA PRO A 359 48.05 7.22 22.74
C PRO A 359 48.49 8.33 21.78
N LYS A 360 48.81 8.01 20.52
CA LYS A 360 49.16 9.01 19.50
C LYS A 360 47.93 9.84 19.15
N ARG A 361 46.84 9.18 18.74
CA ARG A 361 45.57 9.85 18.39
C ARG A 361 45.02 10.70 19.54
N LEU A 362 45.24 10.27 20.79
CA LEU A 362 44.87 11.02 21.99
C LEU A 362 45.68 12.33 22.15
N ALA A 363 46.97 12.34 21.80
CA ALA A 363 47.76 13.57 21.77
C ALA A 363 47.15 14.55 20.75
N ASP A 364 46.86 14.08 19.53
CA ASP A 364 46.23 14.86 18.46
C ASP A 364 44.84 15.41 18.86
N PHE A 365 44.10 14.73 19.74
CA PHE A 365 42.83 15.22 20.30
C PHE A 365 43.03 16.28 21.40
N ARG A 366 44.01 16.08 22.30
CA ARG A 366 44.34 17.02 23.39
C ARG A 366 44.93 18.33 22.88
N GLU A 367 45.75 18.27 21.84
CA GLU A 367 46.32 19.44 21.18
C GLU A 367 45.21 20.33 20.60
N ARG A 368 44.34 19.77 19.74
CA ARG A 368 43.18 20.49 19.17
C ARG A 368 42.23 21.03 20.24
N PHE A 369 42.00 20.30 21.34
CA PHE A 369 41.21 20.79 22.48
C PHE A 369 41.86 22.03 23.14
N SER A 370 43.19 22.02 23.31
CA SER A 370 43.95 23.18 23.82
C SER A 370 43.94 24.36 22.84
N GLU A 371 44.06 24.10 21.53
CA GLU A 371 43.96 25.14 20.50
C GLU A 371 42.58 25.79 20.46
N LEU A 372 41.51 25.00 20.46
CA LEU A 372 40.14 25.51 20.56
C LEU A 372 39.98 26.36 21.82
N GLY A 373 40.46 25.90 22.98
CA GLY A 373 40.44 26.67 24.23
C GLY A 373 41.08 28.07 24.09
N LYS A 374 42.25 28.17 23.43
CA LYS A 374 42.93 29.45 23.15
C LYS A 374 42.14 30.35 22.17
N MET A 375 41.39 29.78 21.24
CA MET A 375 40.54 30.55 20.31
C MET A 375 39.25 31.07 20.96
N CYS A 376 38.75 30.38 21.98
CA CYS A 376 37.55 30.76 22.74
C CYS A 376 37.87 31.79 23.84
N ASP A 377 39.09 31.80 24.37
CA ASP A 377 39.53 32.73 25.41
C ASP A 377 39.54 34.19 24.92
N ALA A 378 38.57 34.97 25.39
CA ALA A 378 38.43 36.39 25.11
C ALA A 378 39.44 37.29 25.87
N SER A 379 40.22 36.74 26.81
CA SER A 379 41.23 37.49 27.58
C SER A 379 42.61 37.54 26.94
N GLN A 380 42.88 36.70 25.92
CA GLN A 380 44.15 36.69 25.19
C GLN A 380 44.35 37.98 24.38
N ALA A 381 45.53 38.59 24.50
CA ALA A 381 45.93 39.72 23.66
C ALA A 381 46.14 39.27 22.20
N LYS A 382 45.29 39.75 21.29
CA LYS A 382 45.29 39.30 19.88
C LYS A 382 46.24 40.10 18.99
N PRO A 383 46.96 39.46 18.05
CA PRO A 383 47.68 40.17 17.00
C PRO A 383 46.71 40.88 16.04
N PRO A 384 47.10 42.00 15.41
CA PRO A 384 46.23 42.75 14.50
C PRO A 384 45.72 41.87 13.34
N GLY A 385 44.39 41.89 13.11
CA GLY A 385 43.74 41.12 12.05
C GLY A 385 43.33 39.68 12.40
N ALA A 386 43.63 39.19 13.61
CA ALA A 386 43.12 37.91 14.07
C ALA A 386 41.58 37.86 14.16
N PRO A 387 40.93 36.70 13.91
CA PRO A 387 39.48 36.56 14.02
C PRO A 387 38.96 36.80 15.45
N PRO A 388 37.67 37.19 15.61
CA PRO A 388 37.02 37.31 16.91
C PRO A 388 37.05 35.98 17.69
N PRO A 389 36.89 35.99 19.02
CA PRO A 389 36.84 34.76 19.81
C PRO A 389 35.74 33.82 19.32
N LEU A 390 36.00 32.51 19.40
CA LEU A 390 35.01 31.48 19.10
C LEU A 390 34.04 31.35 20.28
N ASP A 391 32.78 31.73 20.05
CA ASP A 391 31.73 31.77 21.07
C ASP A 391 31.08 30.38 21.26
N VAL A 392 31.92 29.36 21.49
CA VAL A 392 31.56 27.94 21.61
C VAL A 392 32.48 27.23 22.63
N PRO A 393 32.02 26.22 23.38
CA PRO A 393 32.91 25.42 24.24
C PRO A 393 33.91 24.56 23.44
N PRO A 394 35.17 24.41 23.89
CA PRO A 394 36.13 23.52 23.27
C PRO A 394 35.74 22.04 23.48
N PHE A 395 36.12 21.18 22.54
CA PHE A 395 35.82 19.74 22.55
C PHE A 395 36.99 18.91 22.03
N MET A 396 37.05 17.64 22.40
CA MET A 396 38.02 16.68 21.84
C MET A 396 37.43 15.99 20.60
N TYR A 397 36.16 15.58 20.68
CA TYR A 397 35.51 14.77 19.63
C TYR A 397 34.43 15.57 18.89
N GLY A 398 34.72 15.93 17.64
CA GLY A 398 33.75 16.53 16.71
C GLY A 398 32.70 15.54 16.17
N CYS A 399 32.86 14.25 16.45
CA CYS A 399 31.90 13.18 16.16
C CYS A 399 31.47 12.51 17.48
N HIS A 400 30.19 12.14 17.58
CA HIS A 400 29.63 11.47 18.76
C HIS A 400 29.66 9.94 18.60
N TYR A 401 29.78 9.18 19.70
CA TYR A 401 29.88 7.70 19.63
C TYR A 401 28.58 6.97 19.24
N SER A 402 27.48 7.71 19.04
CA SER A 402 26.13 7.21 18.74
C SER A 402 25.39 8.23 17.88
N THR A 403 25.14 7.91 16.61
CA THR A 403 24.39 8.73 15.64
C THR A 403 23.39 7.86 14.87
N PRO A 404 22.35 8.43 14.24
CA PRO A 404 21.47 7.66 13.35
C PRO A 404 22.25 6.92 12.25
N GLY A 405 23.21 7.60 11.62
CA GLY A 405 24.07 7.01 10.59
C GLY A 405 24.88 5.81 11.06
N TYR A 406 25.41 5.81 12.29
CA TYR A 406 26.15 4.67 12.83
C TYR A 406 25.25 3.46 13.17
N VAL A 407 24.04 3.71 13.67
CA VAL A 407 23.05 2.63 13.89
C VAL A 407 22.63 2.01 12.55
N VAL A 408 22.38 2.85 11.53
CA VAL A 408 22.02 2.40 10.18
C VAL A 408 23.18 1.67 9.47
N TYR A 409 24.43 2.12 9.67
CA TYR A 409 25.65 1.44 9.20
C TYR A 409 25.74 0.00 9.71
N PHE A 410 25.51 -0.25 11.00
CA PHE A 410 25.51 -1.62 11.53
C PHE A 410 24.30 -2.42 11.04
N LEU A 411 23.09 -1.83 11.05
CA LEU A 411 21.85 -2.56 10.80
C LEU A 411 21.50 -2.75 9.32
N MET A 412 22.29 -2.21 8.37
CA MET A 412 22.02 -2.17 6.92
C MET A 412 21.51 -3.49 6.29
N ARG A 413 21.96 -4.66 6.77
CA ARG A 413 21.51 -5.98 6.26
C ARG A 413 20.15 -6.40 6.81
N SER A 414 19.93 -6.16 8.12
CA SER A 414 18.69 -6.50 8.83
C SER A 414 17.54 -5.52 8.51
N GLN A 415 17.87 -4.23 8.30
CA GLN A 415 16.93 -3.13 8.11
C GLN A 415 17.37 -2.19 6.95
N PRO A 416 17.55 -2.71 5.71
CA PRO A 416 18.03 -1.94 4.56
C PRO A 416 17.18 -0.71 4.24
N GLN A 417 15.89 -0.75 4.52
CA GLN A 417 14.96 0.36 4.33
C GLN A 417 15.37 1.63 5.10
N LEU A 418 16.11 1.49 6.22
CA LEU A 418 16.63 2.65 6.97
C LEU A 418 17.85 3.27 6.29
N MET A 419 18.70 2.46 5.64
CA MET A 419 19.80 2.96 4.81
C MET A 419 19.26 3.66 3.58
N LEU A 420 18.32 3.05 2.85
CA LEU A 420 17.68 3.71 1.70
C LEU A 420 16.98 5.02 2.10
N ARG A 421 16.31 5.07 3.26
CA ARG A 421 15.66 6.31 3.74
C ARG A 421 16.68 7.40 4.08
N LEU A 422 17.78 7.07 4.75
CA LEU A 422 18.81 8.03 5.18
C LEU A 422 19.70 8.49 4.02
N GLN A 423 19.97 7.62 3.04
CA GLN A 423 20.83 7.88 1.88
C GLN A 423 20.03 8.16 0.59
N ASN A 424 18.87 8.80 0.72
CA ASN A 424 18.04 9.30 -0.40
C ASN A 424 17.82 8.28 -1.53
N GLY A 425 17.39 7.07 -1.15
CA GLY A 425 17.08 5.96 -2.06
C GLY A 425 18.28 5.11 -2.49
N ARG A 426 19.44 5.23 -1.85
CA ARG A 426 20.66 4.49 -2.22
C ARG A 426 21.25 3.74 -1.03
N PHE A 427 22.17 2.82 -1.29
CA PHE A 427 23.15 2.42 -0.28
C PHE A 427 24.35 3.37 -0.36
N ASP A 428 25.10 3.50 0.75
CA ASP A 428 26.34 4.28 0.74
C ASP A 428 27.43 3.60 -0.11
N ALA A 429 28.52 4.31 -0.42
CA ALA A 429 29.62 3.80 -1.23
C ALA A 429 30.21 2.49 -0.65
N PRO A 430 30.53 1.46 -1.45
CA PRO A 430 30.88 0.13 -0.94
C PRO A 430 32.07 0.10 0.04
N ASP A 431 33.07 0.96 -0.17
CA ASP A 431 34.23 1.13 0.72
C ASP A 431 33.88 1.75 2.09
N ARG A 432 32.71 2.39 2.24
CA ARG A 432 32.18 2.93 3.50
C ARG A 432 31.16 2.03 4.18
N LEU A 433 30.67 0.99 3.51
CA LEU A 433 29.70 0.07 4.09
C LEU A 433 30.35 -0.84 5.16
N PHE A 434 29.53 -1.36 6.07
CA PHE A 434 29.99 -2.27 7.12
C PHE A 434 30.37 -3.64 6.54
N GLY A 435 31.62 -3.78 6.10
CA GLY A 435 32.17 -4.99 5.46
C GLY A 435 32.79 -5.99 6.42
N SER A 436 33.50 -5.54 7.47
CA SER A 436 34.23 -6.41 8.41
C SER A 436 34.20 -5.91 9.84
N LEU A 437 34.15 -6.84 10.80
CA LEU A 437 34.32 -6.54 12.23
C LEU A 437 35.75 -6.07 12.56
N ALA A 438 36.76 -6.67 11.93
CA ALA A 438 38.16 -6.31 12.15
C ALA A 438 38.51 -4.94 11.57
N GLU A 439 37.94 -4.58 10.41
CA GLU A 439 38.06 -3.22 9.86
C GLU A 439 37.32 -2.20 10.71
N ALA A 440 36.11 -2.52 11.20
CA ALA A 440 35.34 -1.62 12.06
C ALA A 440 36.10 -1.31 13.37
N TRP A 441 36.72 -2.32 13.99
CA TRP A 441 37.57 -2.15 15.17
C TRP A 441 38.83 -1.31 14.87
N ARG A 442 39.50 -1.57 13.73
CA ARG A 442 40.65 -0.77 13.29
C ARG A 442 40.25 0.69 13.08
N SER A 443 39.13 0.93 12.41
CA SER A 443 38.60 2.27 12.12
C SER A 443 38.37 3.08 13.40
N VAL A 444 37.67 2.51 14.40
CA VAL A 444 37.43 3.19 15.70
C VAL A 444 38.70 3.38 16.53
N THR A 445 39.80 2.67 16.26
CA THR A 445 41.08 2.82 16.97
C THR A 445 42.12 3.67 16.24
N THR A 446 41.97 3.92 14.94
CA THR A 446 42.94 4.70 14.13
C THR A 446 42.42 6.04 13.61
N LEU A 447 41.16 6.17 13.17
CA LEU A 447 40.70 7.39 12.48
C LEU A 447 40.32 8.50 13.47
N PRO A 448 40.65 9.78 13.21
CA PRO A 448 40.29 10.89 14.09
C PRO A 448 38.81 11.30 14.00
N THR A 449 38.09 10.78 13.00
CA THR A 449 36.66 11.02 12.72
C THR A 449 35.76 9.82 13.07
N ASP A 450 36.31 8.79 13.72
CA ASP A 450 35.59 7.58 14.09
C ASP A 450 35.80 7.21 15.56
N VAL A 451 34.75 7.38 16.36
CA VAL A 451 34.72 7.06 17.79
C VAL A 451 33.48 6.27 18.22
N LYS A 452 32.76 5.63 17.28
CA LYS A 452 31.51 4.89 17.59
C LYS A 452 31.73 3.75 18.58
N GLU A 453 30.83 3.69 19.55
CA GLU A 453 30.59 2.52 20.39
C GLU A 453 29.57 1.57 19.70
N LEU A 454 29.25 0.44 20.31
CA LEU A 454 28.39 -0.59 19.74
C LEU A 454 26.90 -0.37 20.04
N THR A 455 26.05 -1.11 19.32
CA THR A 455 24.62 -1.27 19.62
C THR A 455 24.36 -2.63 20.31
N PRO A 456 23.17 -2.87 20.90
CA PRO A 456 22.90 -4.11 21.66
C PRO A 456 22.98 -5.40 20.83
N GLU A 457 22.72 -5.31 19.51
CA GLU A 457 22.62 -6.47 18.61
C GLU A 457 23.89 -7.32 18.59
N PHE A 458 25.06 -6.68 18.70
CA PHE A 458 26.39 -7.33 18.85
C PHE A 458 26.47 -8.37 19.98
N TYR A 459 25.53 -8.32 20.92
CA TYR A 459 25.46 -9.18 22.10
C TYR A 459 24.15 -9.96 22.22
N CYS A 460 23.24 -9.88 21.23
CA CYS A 460 21.95 -10.60 21.31
C CYS A 460 21.26 -10.98 19.98
N ASP A 461 21.69 -10.51 18.82
CA ASP A 461 21.04 -10.81 17.52
C ASP A 461 22.08 -10.92 16.39
N PRO A 462 22.32 -12.11 15.79
CA PRO A 462 23.27 -12.26 14.69
C PRO A 462 22.75 -11.75 13.34
N ALA A 463 21.47 -11.41 13.20
CA ALA A 463 20.85 -11.15 11.91
C ALA A 463 21.33 -9.85 11.20
N PHE A 464 22.03 -8.95 11.89
CA PHE A 464 22.63 -7.76 11.26
C PHE A 464 23.96 -8.05 10.54
N LEU A 465 24.63 -9.16 10.89
CA LEU A 465 25.87 -9.60 10.23
C LEU A 465 25.59 -10.32 8.89
N VAL A 466 24.37 -10.82 8.69
CA VAL A 466 24.02 -11.75 7.60
C VAL A 466 23.20 -11.08 6.48
N ASN A 467 23.63 -11.17 5.22
CA ASN A 467 22.91 -10.66 4.05
C ASN A 467 21.82 -11.64 3.56
N ALA A 468 20.95 -12.06 4.47
CA ALA A 468 19.91 -13.08 4.24
C ALA A 468 18.90 -12.71 3.11
N ARG A 469 18.84 -11.43 2.71
CA ARG A 469 18.02 -10.94 1.59
C ARG A 469 18.73 -10.92 0.23
N ARG A 470 20.03 -11.25 0.17
CA ARG A 470 20.89 -11.13 -1.02
C ARG A 470 20.77 -9.73 -1.65
N LEU A 471 20.98 -8.73 -0.81
CA LEU A 471 21.05 -7.33 -1.21
C LEU A 471 22.34 -7.11 -2.01
N ASP A 472 22.24 -6.33 -3.09
CA ASP A 472 23.42 -5.86 -3.81
C ASP A 472 23.95 -4.59 -3.14
N PHE A 473 25.16 -4.67 -2.59
CA PHE A 473 25.87 -3.56 -1.96
C PHE A 473 27.05 -3.07 -2.83
N GLY A 474 27.17 -3.54 -4.07
CA GLY A 474 28.25 -3.22 -4.99
C GLY A 474 29.60 -3.84 -4.61
N ALA A 475 30.65 -3.40 -5.31
CA ALA A 475 32.03 -3.79 -5.06
C ALA A 475 32.88 -2.59 -4.61
N ARG A 476 33.79 -2.85 -3.68
CA ARG A 476 34.80 -1.91 -3.18
C ARG A 476 35.77 -1.49 -4.28
N SER A 477 36.53 -0.43 -4.04
CA SER A 477 37.67 -0.02 -4.87
C SER A 477 38.73 -1.11 -5.07
N SER A 478 38.79 -2.10 -4.18
CA SER A 478 39.62 -3.32 -4.28
C SER A 478 39.08 -4.39 -5.24
N GLY A 479 37.85 -4.23 -5.75
CA GLY A 479 37.11 -5.27 -6.50
C GLY A 479 36.37 -6.28 -5.61
N GLU A 480 36.50 -6.19 -4.28
CA GLU A 480 35.79 -7.05 -3.33
C GLU A 480 34.28 -6.71 -3.29
N VAL A 481 33.42 -7.69 -3.55
CA VAL A 481 31.95 -7.53 -3.47
C VAL A 481 31.51 -7.48 -2.01
N VAL A 482 30.77 -6.44 -1.62
CA VAL A 482 30.23 -6.32 -0.26
C VAL A 482 29.02 -7.26 -0.12
N GLY A 483 29.13 -8.26 0.75
CA GLY A 483 28.12 -9.31 0.93
C GLY A 483 27.76 -9.50 2.41
N GLU A 484 28.09 -10.66 2.95
CA GLU A 484 28.10 -10.94 4.40
C GLU A 484 29.07 -9.99 5.13
N VAL A 485 29.03 -9.92 6.47
CA VAL A 485 30.11 -9.30 7.25
C VAL A 485 31.26 -10.28 7.40
N ALA A 486 32.47 -9.88 7.03
CA ALA A 486 33.69 -10.65 7.30
C ALA A 486 33.94 -10.71 8.81
N LEU A 487 33.80 -11.93 9.35
CA LEU A 487 33.95 -12.24 10.77
C LEU A 487 35.43 -12.45 11.16
N PRO A 488 35.78 -12.35 12.45
CA PRO A 488 37.12 -12.68 12.94
C PRO A 488 37.43 -14.18 12.78
N PRO A 489 38.71 -14.58 12.66
CA PRO A 489 39.09 -15.98 12.49
C PRO A 489 38.72 -16.90 13.66
N TRP A 490 38.36 -16.34 14.83
CA TRP A 490 37.88 -17.07 16.00
C TRP A 490 36.37 -17.40 16.00
N ALA A 491 35.60 -16.89 15.03
CA ALA A 491 34.16 -17.15 14.92
C ALA A 491 33.86 -18.09 13.73
N ALA A 492 33.13 -19.17 13.97
CA ALA A 492 32.71 -20.12 12.94
C ALA A 492 31.58 -19.57 12.05
N ASP A 493 30.63 -18.84 12.65
CA ASP A 493 29.54 -18.15 11.96
C ASP A 493 29.05 -16.91 12.73
N ALA A 494 28.03 -16.23 12.23
CA ALA A 494 27.49 -15.01 12.84
C ALA A 494 26.83 -15.24 14.21
N ALA A 495 26.24 -16.41 14.46
CA ALA A 495 25.62 -16.76 15.73
C ALA A 495 26.68 -17.11 16.79
N ASP A 496 27.72 -17.85 16.41
CA ASP A 496 28.90 -18.08 17.24
C ASP A 496 29.62 -16.75 17.54
N CYS A 497 29.80 -15.87 16.55
CA CYS A 497 30.39 -14.55 16.74
C CYS A 497 29.67 -13.73 17.84
N VAL A 498 28.34 -13.65 17.77
CA VAL A 498 27.54 -12.93 18.79
C VAL A 498 27.52 -13.67 20.13
N ALA A 499 27.56 -15.01 20.14
CA ALA A 499 27.65 -15.79 21.38
C ALA A 499 28.99 -15.56 22.11
N GLN A 500 30.10 -15.55 21.39
CA GLN A 500 31.43 -15.25 21.96
C GLN A 500 31.54 -13.79 22.43
N LEU A 501 31.00 -12.82 21.69
CA LEU A 501 30.90 -11.43 22.15
C LEU A 501 30.04 -11.30 23.42
N ALA A 502 28.92 -12.00 23.51
CA ALA A 502 28.08 -12.03 24.71
C ALA A 502 28.79 -12.68 25.91
N ALA A 503 29.56 -13.76 25.69
CA ALA A 503 30.39 -14.38 26.71
C ALA A 503 31.50 -13.43 27.19
N ALA A 504 32.14 -12.68 26.28
CA ALA A 504 33.11 -11.65 26.63
C ALA A 504 32.48 -10.52 27.47
N LEU A 505 31.26 -10.07 27.13
CA LEU A 505 30.53 -9.03 27.88
C LEU A 505 30.15 -9.47 29.31
N GLU A 506 29.76 -10.73 29.53
CA GLU A 506 29.44 -11.26 30.86
C GLU A 506 30.66 -11.75 31.65
N SER A 507 31.85 -11.78 31.03
CA SER A 507 33.10 -12.28 31.63
C SER A 507 33.44 -11.68 33.00
N PRO A 508 34.26 -12.36 33.83
CA PRO A 508 34.81 -11.78 35.05
C PRO A 508 35.63 -10.51 34.79
N HIS A 509 36.40 -10.47 33.69
CA HIS A 509 37.23 -9.31 33.31
C HIS A 509 36.37 -8.04 33.14
N VAL A 510 35.32 -8.13 32.31
CA VAL A 510 34.39 -7.02 32.05
C VAL A 510 33.57 -6.71 33.30
N SER A 511 33.07 -7.73 33.99
CA SER A 511 32.30 -7.57 35.23
C SER A 511 33.02 -6.73 36.29
N ALA A 512 34.34 -6.89 36.44
CA ALA A 512 35.13 -6.06 37.34
C ALA A 512 35.22 -4.59 36.87
N ARG A 513 35.36 -4.34 35.57
CA ARG A 513 35.79 -3.04 35.00
C ARG A 513 34.67 -2.19 34.36
N LEU A 514 33.52 -2.78 34.00
CA LEU A 514 32.41 -2.12 33.28
C LEU A 514 31.85 -0.87 33.98
N HIS A 515 32.03 -0.76 35.30
CA HIS A 515 31.62 0.41 36.07
C HIS A 515 32.32 1.71 35.60
N HIS A 516 33.57 1.64 35.12
CA HIS A 516 34.28 2.80 34.56
C HIS A 516 33.64 3.30 33.25
N TRP A 517 33.28 2.39 32.34
CA TRP A 517 32.59 2.74 31.11
C TRP A 517 31.20 3.34 31.38
N ILE A 518 30.50 2.80 32.39
CA ILE A 518 29.25 3.38 32.88
C ILE A 518 29.45 4.81 33.42
N ASP A 519 30.61 5.15 33.99
CA ASP A 519 30.91 6.53 34.38
C ASP A 519 31.18 7.48 33.20
N LEU A 520 31.80 6.99 32.12
CA LEU A 520 32.00 7.75 30.88
C LEU A 520 30.67 8.07 30.16
N VAL A 521 29.75 7.10 30.12
CA VAL A 521 28.54 7.18 29.28
C VAL A 521 27.28 7.60 30.05
N PHE A 522 27.16 7.24 31.34
CA PHE A 522 25.97 7.53 32.16
C PHE A 522 26.26 8.15 33.53
N GLY A 523 27.53 8.26 33.95
CA GLY A 523 27.92 8.60 35.31
C GLY A 523 28.75 9.87 35.44
N CYS A 524 29.70 9.89 36.36
CA CYS A 524 30.33 11.16 36.76
C CYS A 524 31.27 11.75 35.70
N ALA A 525 31.81 10.94 34.81
CA ALA A 525 32.77 11.35 33.77
C ALA A 525 32.10 11.64 32.41
N SER A 526 30.77 11.71 32.33
CA SER A 526 30.06 12.04 31.08
C SER A 526 29.97 13.54 30.77
N TRP A 527 30.34 14.44 31.71
CA TRP A 527 30.28 15.89 31.49
C TRP A 527 31.24 16.71 32.38
N GLY A 528 31.73 17.85 31.86
CA GLY A 528 32.55 18.86 32.55
C GLY A 528 33.95 18.36 32.94
N ALA A 529 34.55 18.98 33.97
CA ALA A 529 35.93 18.71 34.38
C ALA A 529 36.25 17.24 34.74
N ALA A 530 35.23 16.40 35.00
CA ALA A 530 35.40 14.96 35.17
C ALA A 530 35.48 14.19 33.84
N ALA A 531 34.82 14.68 32.78
CA ALA A 531 34.99 14.22 31.41
C ALA A 531 36.33 14.68 30.81
N GLU A 532 36.73 15.93 31.05
CA GLU A 532 38.03 16.47 30.61
C GLU A 532 39.20 15.62 31.14
N ARG A 533 39.21 15.31 32.44
CA ARG A 533 40.21 14.41 33.06
C ARG A 533 40.13 12.95 32.62
N ALA A 534 39.06 12.55 31.93
CA ALA A 534 38.86 11.21 31.38
C ALA A 534 38.94 11.21 29.84
N ASP A 535 39.42 12.31 29.23
CA ASP A 535 39.51 12.52 27.79
C ASP A 535 38.19 12.28 27.04
N ASN A 536 37.05 12.69 27.62
CA ASN A 536 35.70 12.27 27.26
C ASN A 536 34.79 13.45 26.82
N VAL A 537 35.34 14.46 26.16
CA VAL A 537 34.63 15.72 25.81
C VAL A 537 34.19 15.72 24.35
N PHE A 538 32.89 15.66 24.10
CA PHE A 538 32.27 15.69 22.78
C PHE A 538 31.87 17.10 22.36
N HIS A 539 31.50 17.27 21.09
CA HIS A 539 30.95 18.53 20.58
C HIS A 539 29.78 19.02 21.45
N TYR A 540 29.76 20.31 21.78
CA TYR A 540 28.85 20.89 22.78
C TYR A 540 27.35 20.70 22.43
N LEU A 541 27.00 20.71 21.13
CA LEU A 541 25.62 20.43 20.66
C LEU A 541 25.12 19.01 20.97
N THR A 542 25.99 18.08 21.35
CA THR A 542 25.58 16.70 21.72
C THR A 542 24.98 16.62 23.13
N TYR A 543 25.04 17.69 23.94
CA TYR A 543 24.57 17.70 25.32
C TYR A 543 23.24 18.47 25.44
N ASP A 544 22.16 17.77 25.83
CA ASP A 544 20.78 18.32 25.98
C ASP A 544 20.74 19.75 26.54
N ASP A 545 21.42 19.98 27.68
CA ASP A 545 21.37 21.23 28.44
C ASP A 545 21.84 22.45 27.59
N ILE A 546 22.96 22.31 26.86
CA ILE A 546 23.51 23.38 26.00
C ILE A 546 22.74 23.46 24.67
N ALA A 547 22.30 22.31 24.15
CA ALA A 547 21.55 22.26 22.90
C ALA A 547 20.22 23.01 23.01
N LEU A 548 19.53 22.89 24.14
CA LEU A 548 18.30 23.63 24.42
C LEU A 548 18.56 25.14 24.60
N GLU A 549 19.59 25.53 25.39
CA GLU A 549 19.96 26.94 25.59
C GLU A 549 20.21 27.67 24.26
N LEU A 550 20.89 27.02 23.31
CA LEU A 550 21.16 27.59 21.99
C LEU A 550 19.91 27.63 21.07
N LEU A 551 19.00 26.65 21.17
CA LEU A 551 17.72 26.67 20.43
C LEU A 551 16.76 27.74 20.95
N GLU A 552 16.73 27.96 22.27
CA GLU A 552 15.92 29.01 22.91
C GLU A 552 16.49 30.41 22.60
N GLY A 553 17.81 30.56 22.64
CA GLY A 553 18.52 31.81 22.35
C GLY A 553 18.56 32.23 20.87
N GLU A 554 18.57 31.29 19.93
CA GLU A 554 18.43 31.62 18.50
C GLU A 554 17.02 32.17 18.22
N THR A 555 16.91 33.23 17.43
CA THR A 555 15.65 33.94 17.13
C THR A 555 15.20 33.80 15.68
N ASP A 556 16.11 33.55 14.72
CA ASP A 556 15.73 33.27 13.34
C ASP A 556 15.13 31.85 13.22
N PRO A 557 13.87 31.69 12.74
CA PRO A 557 13.26 30.38 12.60
C PRO A 557 14.02 29.44 11.65
N SER A 558 14.74 29.97 10.66
CA SER A 558 15.52 29.13 9.73
C SER A 558 16.80 28.60 10.37
N MET A 559 17.54 29.45 11.08
CA MET A 559 18.75 29.05 11.82
C MET A 559 18.40 28.11 12.98
N ARG A 560 17.33 28.38 13.74
CA ARG A 560 16.86 27.49 14.81
C ARG A 560 16.53 26.09 14.29
N GLU A 561 15.90 25.99 13.12
CA GLU A 561 15.59 24.69 12.52
C GLU A 561 16.83 23.98 11.95
N ALA A 562 17.74 24.70 11.29
CA ALA A 562 19.01 24.14 10.85
C ALA A 562 19.85 23.60 12.04
N LEU A 563 19.83 24.33 13.16
CA LEU A 563 20.46 23.93 14.42
C LEU A 563 19.79 22.68 15.02
N ARG A 564 18.45 22.59 15.02
CA ARG A 564 17.70 21.39 15.43
C ARG A 564 18.06 20.18 14.58
N VAL A 565 18.13 20.32 13.25
CA VAL A 565 18.56 19.24 12.34
C VAL A 565 19.99 18.79 12.65
N GLN A 566 20.91 19.72 12.89
CA GLN A 566 22.30 19.39 13.27
C GLN A 566 22.36 18.58 14.58
N MET A 567 21.52 18.88 15.57
CA MET A 567 21.45 18.14 16.84
C MET A 567 20.90 16.73 16.69
N MET A 568 20.00 16.49 15.73
CA MET A 568 19.43 15.17 15.48
C MET A 568 20.41 14.24 14.75
N GLU A 569 21.13 14.76 13.74
CA GLU A 569 22.03 13.95 12.91
C GLU A 569 23.40 13.66 13.56
N PHE A 570 24.03 14.67 14.18
CA PHE A 570 25.41 14.53 14.67
C PHE A 570 25.54 13.81 16.03
N GLY A 571 24.42 13.36 16.58
CA GLY A 571 24.34 12.48 17.75
C GLY A 571 24.19 13.21 19.08
N ARG A 572 23.63 12.48 20.04
CA ARG A 572 23.17 13.01 21.33
C ARG A 572 23.74 12.18 22.48
N THR A 573 24.25 12.82 23.53
CA THR A 573 24.79 12.20 24.74
C THR A 573 23.65 11.66 25.63
N PRO A 574 23.77 10.48 26.30
CA PRO A 574 22.74 9.99 27.22
C PRO A 574 22.57 10.90 28.44
N ARG A 575 21.34 10.99 28.97
CA ARG A 575 21.07 11.75 30.20
C ARG A 575 21.87 11.17 31.38
N ARG A 576 22.74 11.99 31.99
CA ARG A 576 23.61 11.61 33.11
C ARG A 576 22.82 11.10 34.32
N LEU A 577 22.91 9.80 34.59
CA LEU A 577 22.18 9.11 35.66
C LEU A 577 22.84 9.24 37.03
N PHE A 578 24.16 9.40 37.09
CA PHE A 578 24.93 9.41 38.34
C PHE A 578 25.93 10.59 38.41
N ARG A 579 26.12 11.17 39.61
CA ARG A 579 27.05 12.28 39.87
C ARG A 579 28.25 11.89 40.75
N ARG A 580 28.39 10.60 41.07
CA ARG A 580 29.51 10.00 41.82
C ARG A 580 29.96 8.75 41.08
N PRO A 581 31.23 8.33 41.20
CA PRO A 581 31.74 7.13 40.54
C PRO A 581 30.83 5.92 40.75
N HIS A 582 30.63 5.16 39.68
CA HIS A 582 29.80 3.97 39.69
C HIS A 582 30.49 2.87 40.48
N PRO A 583 29.86 2.29 41.51
CA PRO A 583 30.52 1.29 42.32
C PRO A 583 30.66 -0.07 41.59
N PRO A 584 31.82 -0.75 41.67
CA PRO A 584 32.11 -1.98 40.93
C PRO A 584 31.14 -3.13 41.26
N ARG A 585 30.96 -4.04 40.29
CA ARG A 585 30.37 -5.37 40.52
C ARG A 585 31.25 -6.10 41.53
N ARG A 586 30.67 -6.87 42.46
CA ARG A 586 31.46 -7.75 43.33
C ARG A 586 32.03 -8.88 42.46
N ALA A 587 33.26 -9.31 42.75
CA ALA A 587 33.79 -10.54 42.17
C ALA A 587 32.82 -11.70 42.48
N ALA A 588 32.59 -12.57 41.50
CA ALA A 588 31.68 -13.68 41.67
C ALA A 588 32.23 -14.66 42.70
N VAL A 589 31.39 -15.12 43.63
CA VAL A 589 31.69 -16.32 44.42
C VAL A 589 31.61 -17.50 43.47
N THR A 590 32.65 -18.33 43.45
CA THR A 590 32.71 -19.56 42.66
C THR A 590 31.55 -20.48 43.03
N GLY A 591 30.82 -20.96 42.02
CA GLY A 591 29.57 -21.72 42.21
C GLY A 591 28.27 -20.94 41.92
N ALA A 592 28.34 -19.73 41.39
CA ALA A 592 27.15 -19.03 40.88
C ALA A 592 26.48 -19.82 39.73
N ARG A 593 25.17 -20.06 39.87
CA ARG A 593 24.30 -20.67 38.86
C ARG A 593 24.43 -19.94 37.50
N PRO A 594 24.40 -20.64 36.35
CA PRO A 594 24.43 -19.99 35.03
C PRO A 594 23.33 -18.92 34.92
N PRO A 595 23.58 -17.83 34.16
CA PRO A 595 22.65 -16.71 34.07
C PRO A 595 21.28 -17.20 33.60
N PRO A 596 20.17 -16.72 34.19
CA PRO A 596 18.85 -17.02 33.66
C PRO A 596 18.77 -16.52 32.21
N PRO A 597 18.04 -17.21 31.31
CA PRO A 597 17.87 -16.75 29.94
C PRO A 597 17.27 -15.33 29.96
N LEU A 598 17.91 -14.41 29.23
CA LEU A 598 17.66 -12.97 29.16
C LEU A 598 16.23 -12.62 29.56
N CYS A 599 16.07 -12.00 30.74
CA CYS A 599 14.78 -11.97 31.43
C CYS A 599 13.66 -11.47 30.51
N GLY A 600 12.49 -12.10 30.57
CA GLY A 600 11.41 -11.93 29.57
C GLY A 600 10.92 -10.49 29.36
N CYS A 601 11.27 -9.55 30.25
CA CYS A 601 11.07 -8.11 30.11
C CYS A 601 12.09 -7.40 29.19
N LEU A 602 13.06 -8.11 28.59
CA LEU A 602 14.04 -7.61 27.62
C LEU A 602 13.90 -8.25 26.23
N ARG A 603 13.34 -9.46 26.12
CA ARG A 603 12.69 -9.95 24.88
C ARG A 603 11.58 -9.01 24.37
N VAL A 604 11.12 -8.10 25.22
CA VAL A 604 10.22 -6.98 24.94
C VAL A 604 10.86 -5.91 24.06
N ALA A 605 12.17 -5.72 24.16
CA ALA A 605 12.92 -4.67 23.48
C ALA A 605 13.81 -5.22 22.35
N GLN A 606 13.80 -6.53 22.11
CA GLN A 606 14.64 -7.24 21.15
C GLN A 606 13.80 -7.81 20.00
N SER A 607 14.43 -7.97 18.83
CA SER A 607 13.98 -8.73 17.66
C SER A 607 12.80 -8.17 16.82
N PRO A 608 13.03 -7.85 15.53
CA PRO A 608 12.17 -8.33 14.44
C PRO A 608 12.19 -9.88 14.37
N PRO A 609 11.17 -10.54 13.79
CA PRO A 609 11.11 -12.00 13.83
C PRO A 609 12.12 -12.68 12.88
N ALA A 610 13.06 -13.43 13.45
CA ALA A 610 13.86 -14.43 12.72
C ALA A 610 13.22 -15.84 12.74
N ALA A 611 12.29 -16.10 13.66
CA ALA A 611 11.63 -17.39 13.87
C ALA A 611 10.48 -17.65 12.87
N LEU A 612 10.74 -17.50 11.56
CA LEU A 612 9.73 -17.70 10.51
C LEU A 612 10.31 -18.34 9.23
N ARG A 613 11.23 -19.31 9.37
CA ARG A 613 11.75 -20.12 8.24
C ARG A 613 12.35 -21.50 8.61
N ALA A 614 11.81 -22.19 9.61
CA ALA A 614 12.14 -23.59 9.92
C ALA A 614 11.02 -24.32 10.68
N ALA A 615 9.81 -24.37 10.11
CA ALA A 615 8.71 -25.18 10.64
C ALA A 615 8.07 -25.98 9.48
N ASN A 616 7.94 -27.29 9.68
CA ASN A 616 7.34 -28.23 8.73
C ASN A 616 5.84 -27.88 8.56
N PRO A 617 5.21 -28.01 7.37
CA PRO A 617 3.81 -27.60 7.16
C PRO A 617 2.79 -28.62 7.72
N SER A 618 3.07 -29.20 8.88
CA SER A 618 2.19 -30.16 9.57
C SER A 618 2.30 -30.02 11.09
N GLN A 619 1.15 -30.11 11.76
CA GLN A 619 0.90 -29.99 13.21
C GLN A 619 0.99 -28.57 13.82
N PRO A 620 -0.15 -28.02 14.28
CA PRO A 620 -0.20 -26.91 15.24
C PRO A 620 -0.49 -27.41 16.66
N GLU A 621 0.30 -27.01 17.65
CA GLU A 621 -0.16 -27.00 19.04
C GLU A 621 0.09 -25.66 19.72
N MET A 622 -0.87 -25.28 20.56
CA MET A 622 -1.04 -23.96 21.16
C MET A 622 -1.77 -24.18 22.48
N VAL A 623 -1.22 -23.69 23.59
CA VAL A 623 -1.91 -23.79 24.89
C VAL A 623 -3.14 -22.88 24.86
N ASP A 624 -4.31 -23.50 24.76
CA ASP A 624 -5.59 -22.78 24.70
C ASP A 624 -5.94 -22.13 26.04
N THR A 625 -6.49 -20.91 25.96
CA THR A 625 -7.04 -20.16 27.09
C THR A 625 -8.38 -19.48 26.75
N GLY A 626 -9.16 -20.06 25.83
CA GLY A 626 -10.63 -19.96 25.75
C GLY A 626 -11.25 -18.61 25.37
N ARG A 627 -10.51 -17.50 25.40
CA ARG A 627 -11.04 -16.14 25.14
C ARG A 627 -10.86 -15.65 23.70
N ARG A 628 -10.07 -16.33 22.86
CA ARG A 628 -9.78 -15.86 21.49
C ARG A 628 -10.91 -16.07 20.47
N SER A 629 -11.98 -16.79 20.81
CA SER A 629 -13.09 -17.10 19.89
C SER A 629 -13.87 -15.88 19.33
N ARG A 630 -13.64 -14.66 19.84
CA ARG A 630 -14.19 -13.40 19.28
C ARG A 630 -13.12 -12.44 18.75
N ALA A 631 -11.83 -12.75 18.91
CA ALA A 631 -10.72 -11.82 18.69
C ALA A 631 -10.19 -11.78 17.23
N ALA A 632 -10.96 -12.32 16.27
CA ALA A 632 -10.51 -12.53 14.89
C ALA A 632 -11.55 -12.16 13.81
N ALA A 633 -12.52 -11.29 14.11
CA ALA A 633 -13.34 -10.65 13.08
C ALA A 633 -12.53 -9.57 12.34
N SER A 634 -12.71 -9.43 11.02
CA SER A 634 -12.11 -8.32 10.24
C SER A 634 -12.68 -6.96 10.69
N ALA A 635 -12.13 -5.84 10.23
CA ALA A 635 -12.74 -4.52 10.47
C ALA A 635 -14.21 -4.50 9.97
N VAL A 636 -14.45 -5.14 8.82
CA VAL A 636 -15.78 -5.40 8.23
C VAL A 636 -16.65 -6.25 9.14
N GLY A 637 -16.19 -7.44 9.54
CA GLY A 637 -16.97 -8.34 10.41
C GLY A 637 -17.31 -7.70 11.76
N ARG A 638 -16.42 -6.86 12.31
CA ARG A 638 -16.72 -6.07 13.52
C ARG A 638 -17.76 -4.98 13.26
N ALA A 639 -17.69 -4.26 12.14
CA ALA A 639 -18.68 -3.24 11.78
C ALA A 639 -20.05 -3.86 11.48
N ALA A 640 -20.09 -4.96 10.70
CA ALA A 640 -21.30 -5.71 10.36
C ALA A 640 -21.98 -6.32 11.60
N ALA A 641 -21.23 -6.96 12.50
CA ALA A 641 -21.78 -7.46 13.76
C ALA A 641 -22.32 -6.32 14.64
N ARG A 642 -21.68 -5.14 14.65
CA ARG A 642 -22.07 -3.97 15.45
C ARG A 642 -23.29 -3.22 14.95
N LEU A 643 -23.79 -3.52 13.77
CA LEU A 643 -25.13 -3.11 13.37
C LEU A 643 -26.18 -3.65 14.34
N ALA A 644 -25.95 -4.83 14.94
CA ALA A 644 -26.78 -5.40 16.01
C ALA A 644 -26.57 -4.75 17.40
N SER A 645 -25.68 -3.75 17.54
CA SER A 645 -25.36 -3.17 18.85
C SER A 645 -26.53 -2.39 19.44
N SER A 646 -26.81 -2.58 20.73
CA SER A 646 -27.78 -1.78 21.49
C SER A 646 -27.32 -0.34 21.76
N ARG A 647 -26.07 0.01 21.42
CA ARG A 647 -25.57 1.40 21.50
C ARG A 647 -25.70 2.09 20.15
N ALA A 648 -26.76 2.90 19.99
CA ALA A 648 -27.02 3.68 18.78
C ALA A 648 -25.79 4.44 18.21
N PRO A 649 -24.88 5.05 19.01
CA PRO A 649 -23.67 5.67 18.46
C PRO A 649 -22.67 4.69 17.82
N ILE A 650 -22.57 3.45 18.32
CA ILE A 650 -21.72 2.40 17.73
C ILE A 650 -22.39 1.87 16.45
N ARG A 651 -23.71 1.63 16.50
CA ARG A 651 -24.54 1.20 15.38
C ARG A 651 -24.44 2.17 14.20
N ALA A 652 -24.69 3.46 14.44
CA ALA A 652 -24.61 4.51 13.44
C ALA A 652 -23.18 4.74 12.90
N ALA A 653 -22.15 4.72 13.77
CA ALA A 653 -20.77 4.86 13.32
C ALA A 653 -20.28 3.66 12.47
N SER A 654 -20.75 2.45 12.78
CA SER A 654 -20.44 1.25 11.99
C SER A 654 -21.09 1.29 10.61
N LEU A 655 -22.37 1.70 10.52
CA LEU A 655 -23.04 1.92 9.24
C LEU A 655 -22.33 3.00 8.41
N ALA A 656 -22.05 4.17 9.01
CA ALA A 656 -21.34 5.25 8.32
C ALA A 656 -19.92 4.83 7.86
N TRP A 657 -19.23 3.94 8.59
CA TRP A 657 -17.95 3.38 8.13
C TRP A 657 -18.12 2.49 6.90
N LEU A 658 -19.13 1.62 6.89
CA LEU A 658 -19.43 0.77 5.73
C LEU A 658 -19.78 1.63 4.51
N GLU A 659 -20.66 2.63 4.66
CA GLU A 659 -21.09 3.54 3.59
C GLU A 659 -19.92 4.38 3.03
N VAL A 660 -19.09 4.98 3.89
CA VAL A 660 -17.93 5.78 3.45
C VAL A 660 -16.85 4.89 2.81
N THR A 661 -16.65 3.66 3.29
CA THR A 661 -15.73 2.70 2.68
C THR A 661 -16.24 2.28 1.30
N ALA A 662 -17.53 1.94 1.18
CA ALA A 662 -18.17 1.53 -0.07
C ALA A 662 -18.15 2.64 -1.15
N ALA A 663 -18.19 3.90 -0.74
CA ALA A 663 -18.19 5.05 -1.65
C ALA A 663 -16.80 5.59 -2.02
N ARG A 664 -15.72 5.22 -1.30
CA ARG A 664 -14.40 5.86 -1.45
C ARG A 664 -13.20 4.92 -1.46
N ARG A 665 -13.36 3.63 -1.17
CA ARG A 665 -12.27 2.67 -1.07
C ARG A 665 -12.49 1.48 -1.98
N ASP A 666 -11.43 0.72 -2.17
CA ASP A 666 -11.50 -0.62 -2.75
C ASP A 666 -12.50 -1.51 -2.00
N PRO A 667 -13.49 -2.12 -2.68
CA PRO A 667 -14.41 -3.07 -2.09
C PRO A 667 -13.77 -4.30 -1.45
N GLU A 668 -12.50 -4.63 -1.73
CA GLU A 668 -11.79 -5.67 -0.95
C GLU A 668 -11.66 -5.29 0.54
N HIS A 669 -11.64 -4.00 0.88
CA HIS A 669 -11.75 -3.53 2.28
C HIS A 669 -13.12 -3.79 2.93
N LEU A 670 -14.12 -4.25 2.16
CA LEU A 670 -15.44 -4.68 2.63
C LEU A 670 -15.66 -6.20 2.51
N ALA A 671 -14.62 -6.98 2.26
CA ALA A 671 -14.72 -8.44 2.24
C ALA A 671 -15.06 -9.03 3.63
N LEU A 672 -16.14 -9.81 3.67
CA LEU A 672 -16.55 -10.65 4.79
C LEU A 672 -15.73 -11.95 4.81
N ARG A 673 -15.55 -12.56 5.98
CA ARG A 673 -14.88 -13.86 6.14
C ARG A 673 -15.81 -15.03 5.85
N GLY A 674 -17.13 -14.79 5.85
CA GLY A 674 -18.17 -15.78 5.61
C GLY A 674 -19.53 -15.32 6.17
N PRO A 675 -20.58 -16.14 6.04
CA PRO A 675 -21.94 -15.77 6.47
C PRO A 675 -22.08 -15.45 7.96
N GLY A 676 -21.17 -15.97 8.80
CA GLY A 676 -21.17 -15.72 10.25
C GLY A 676 -20.98 -14.25 10.64
N ASP A 677 -20.32 -13.43 9.80
CA ASP A 677 -20.16 -11.99 10.05
C ASP A 677 -21.50 -11.21 9.95
N LEU A 678 -22.50 -11.76 9.23
CA LEU A 678 -23.83 -11.16 9.06
C LEU A 678 -24.91 -11.75 9.98
N ALA A 679 -24.68 -12.95 10.52
CA ALA A 679 -25.70 -13.69 11.27
C ALA A 679 -26.29 -12.90 12.47
N ALA A 680 -25.48 -12.09 13.14
CA ALA A 680 -25.92 -11.29 14.29
C ALA A 680 -26.87 -10.14 13.89
N VAL A 681 -26.57 -9.41 12.82
CA VAL A 681 -27.43 -8.29 12.36
C VAL A 681 -28.72 -8.79 11.71
N LEU A 682 -28.67 -9.88 10.95
CA LEU A 682 -29.88 -10.50 10.40
C LEU A 682 -30.78 -11.06 11.51
N ALA A 683 -30.22 -11.66 12.55
CA ALA A 683 -31.00 -12.10 13.71
C ALA A 683 -31.62 -10.93 14.48
N ALA A 684 -30.90 -9.82 14.65
CA ALA A 684 -31.41 -8.62 15.32
C ALA A 684 -32.57 -7.96 14.54
N ALA A 685 -32.40 -7.77 13.23
CA ALA A 685 -33.46 -7.21 12.37
C ALA A 685 -34.73 -8.08 12.38
N ARG A 686 -34.59 -9.41 12.29
CA ARG A 686 -35.72 -10.36 12.39
C ARG A 686 -36.40 -10.37 13.76
N ALA A 687 -35.64 -10.12 14.83
CA ALA A 687 -36.20 -9.99 16.18
C ALA A 687 -36.96 -8.66 16.41
N ALA A 688 -36.75 -7.66 15.54
CA ALA A 688 -37.48 -6.39 15.55
C ALA A 688 -38.74 -6.39 14.65
N ALA A 689 -38.98 -7.45 13.88
CA ALA A 689 -40.20 -7.59 13.09
C ALA A 689 -41.46 -7.66 13.98
N GLY A 690 -42.52 -6.96 13.60
CA GLY A 690 -43.72 -6.76 14.41
C GLY A 690 -43.55 -5.75 15.56
N THR A 691 -42.47 -4.97 15.58
CA THR A 691 -42.20 -3.94 16.61
C THR A 691 -42.15 -2.53 16.00
N ALA A 692 -42.22 -1.50 16.84
CA ALA A 692 -42.06 -0.11 16.41
C ALA A 692 -40.67 0.21 15.81
N GLU A 693 -39.65 -0.64 16.01
CA GLU A 693 -38.32 -0.47 15.41
C GLU A 693 -38.19 -1.11 14.01
N GLU A 694 -39.17 -1.86 13.53
CA GLU A 694 -39.07 -2.67 12.29
C GLU A 694 -38.60 -1.83 11.08
N ALA A 695 -39.13 -0.62 10.91
CA ALA A 695 -38.75 0.28 9.83
C ALA A 695 -37.31 0.83 9.96
N GLU A 696 -36.82 1.09 11.19
CA GLU A 696 -35.42 1.50 11.41
C GLU A 696 -34.46 0.36 11.06
N TRP A 697 -34.78 -0.87 11.51
CA TRP A 697 -33.96 -2.05 11.21
C TRP A 697 -33.99 -2.43 9.73
N ALA A 698 -35.13 -2.28 9.04
CA ALA A 698 -35.24 -2.51 7.60
C ALA A 698 -34.37 -1.52 6.80
N GLU A 699 -34.41 -0.21 7.13
CA GLU A 699 -33.52 0.76 6.49
C GLU A 699 -32.04 0.47 6.78
N LEU A 700 -31.70 0.29 8.05
CA LEU A 700 -30.33 0.06 8.50
C LEU A 700 -29.72 -1.19 7.86
N LEU A 701 -30.47 -2.28 7.80
CA LEU A 701 -30.03 -3.53 7.18
C LEU A 701 -29.87 -3.35 5.67
N ALA A 702 -30.84 -2.75 4.98
CA ALA A 702 -30.77 -2.54 3.53
C ALA A 702 -29.58 -1.64 3.14
N ARG A 703 -29.31 -0.57 3.90
CA ARG A 703 -28.15 0.31 3.70
C ARG A 703 -26.83 -0.41 3.95
N ALA A 704 -26.72 -1.19 5.03
CA ALA A 704 -25.53 -1.98 5.33
C ALA A 704 -25.25 -3.06 4.29
N LEU A 705 -26.28 -3.81 3.87
CA LEU A 705 -26.16 -4.81 2.82
C LEU A 705 -25.78 -4.17 1.48
N CYS A 706 -26.32 -2.99 1.15
CA CYS A 706 -25.94 -2.25 -0.06
C CYS A 706 -24.48 -1.77 -0.04
N ALA A 707 -23.96 -1.36 1.12
CA ALA A 707 -22.54 -1.01 1.26
C ALA A 707 -21.65 -2.25 1.06
N LEU A 708 -22.00 -3.37 1.70
CA LEU A 708 -21.28 -4.65 1.57
C LEU A 708 -21.40 -5.27 0.17
N ALA A 709 -22.48 -4.97 -0.56
CA ALA A 709 -22.72 -5.39 -1.95
C ALA A 709 -21.81 -4.68 -2.97
N THR A 710 -20.96 -3.74 -2.57
CA THR A 710 -19.89 -3.26 -3.46
C THR A 710 -18.79 -4.31 -3.68
N ALA A 711 -18.60 -5.24 -2.73
CA ALA A 711 -17.54 -6.24 -2.75
C ALA A 711 -17.98 -7.54 -3.44
N PRO A 712 -17.42 -7.92 -4.62
CA PRO A 712 -17.84 -9.13 -5.33
C PRO A 712 -17.72 -10.41 -4.52
N ALA A 713 -16.72 -10.49 -3.64
CA ALA A 713 -16.48 -11.61 -2.73
C ALA A 713 -17.61 -11.84 -1.71
N ASN A 714 -18.46 -10.84 -1.44
CA ASN A 714 -19.54 -10.96 -0.46
C ASN A 714 -20.78 -11.68 -1.00
N ARG A 715 -20.96 -11.81 -2.33
CA ARG A 715 -22.17 -12.40 -2.94
C ARG A 715 -22.53 -13.78 -2.35
N PRO A 716 -21.60 -14.75 -2.20
CA PRO A 716 -21.92 -16.02 -1.55
C PRO A 716 -22.28 -15.82 -0.07
N ALA A 717 -21.45 -15.11 0.70
CA ALA A 717 -21.63 -14.93 2.14
C ALA A 717 -22.97 -14.24 2.51
N MET A 718 -23.43 -13.28 1.72
CA MET A 718 -24.73 -12.61 1.92
C MET A 718 -25.92 -13.56 1.70
N LEU A 719 -25.84 -14.41 0.67
CA LEU A 719 -26.89 -15.39 0.35
C LEU A 719 -26.83 -16.61 1.28
N ASP A 720 -25.65 -17.03 1.71
CA ASP A 720 -25.43 -18.12 2.67
C ASP A 720 -25.85 -17.73 4.09
N ALA A 721 -25.74 -16.44 4.46
CA ALA A 721 -26.33 -15.89 5.67
C ALA A 721 -27.87 -15.76 5.57
N GLY A 722 -28.41 -15.95 4.36
CA GLY A 722 -29.83 -15.88 4.08
C GLY A 722 -30.39 -14.47 4.11
N ALA A 723 -29.66 -13.45 3.63
CA ALA A 723 -30.12 -12.06 3.60
C ALA A 723 -31.22 -11.76 2.54
N LEU A 724 -31.53 -12.72 1.67
CA LEU A 724 -32.46 -12.53 0.55
C LEU A 724 -33.91 -12.22 0.99
N PRO A 725 -34.52 -12.93 1.96
CA PRO A 725 -35.88 -12.62 2.41
C PRO A 725 -35.97 -11.25 3.08
N ASP A 726 -34.94 -10.83 3.81
CA ASP A 726 -34.91 -9.52 4.49
C ASP A 726 -34.78 -8.37 3.50
N LEU A 727 -34.07 -8.58 2.39
CA LEU A 727 -34.02 -7.63 1.26
C LEU A 727 -35.37 -7.51 0.53
N CYS A 728 -36.13 -8.60 0.41
CA CYS A 728 -37.49 -8.55 -0.12
C CYS A 728 -38.43 -7.81 0.84
N ALA A 729 -38.39 -8.13 2.14
CA ALA A 729 -39.18 -7.41 3.16
C ALA A 729 -38.86 -5.91 3.19
N ALA A 730 -37.59 -5.51 3.05
CA ALA A 730 -37.17 -4.12 2.97
C ALA A 730 -37.62 -3.37 1.70
N LEU A 731 -37.93 -4.09 0.60
CA LEU A 731 -38.61 -3.51 -0.56
C LEU A 731 -40.13 -3.36 -0.34
N ASP A 732 -40.76 -4.33 0.32
CA ASP A 732 -42.21 -4.37 0.51
C ASP A 732 -42.67 -3.41 1.62
N ALA A 733 -41.83 -3.14 2.64
CA ALA A 733 -42.14 -2.31 3.81
C ALA A 733 -42.66 -0.87 3.48
N PRO A 734 -43.82 -0.44 4.02
CA PRO A 734 -44.32 0.93 3.84
C PRO A 734 -43.92 1.88 5.01
N PRO A 735 -43.61 3.16 4.78
CA PRO A 735 -43.13 3.82 3.56
C PRO A 735 -41.66 4.28 3.71
N ALA A 736 -40.79 3.41 4.24
CA ALA A 736 -39.38 3.72 4.52
C ALA A 736 -38.51 3.79 3.24
N TRP A 737 -38.57 4.91 2.51
CA TRP A 737 -37.82 5.14 1.26
C TRP A 737 -36.30 4.92 1.40
N GLY A 738 -35.72 5.17 2.57
CA GLY A 738 -34.30 4.93 2.86
C GLY A 738 -33.91 3.44 2.81
N ALA A 739 -34.84 2.51 2.99
CA ALA A 739 -34.62 1.07 2.83
C ALA A 739 -34.64 0.63 1.36
N LYS A 740 -35.58 1.18 0.57
CA LYS A 740 -35.96 0.62 -0.74
C LYS A 740 -34.87 0.76 -1.81
N ALA A 741 -34.24 1.94 -1.93
CA ALA A 741 -33.19 2.14 -2.94
C ALA A 741 -31.92 1.29 -2.65
N PRO A 742 -31.42 1.18 -1.40
CA PRO A 742 -30.37 0.23 -1.03
C PRO A 742 -30.74 -1.25 -1.24
N ALA A 743 -31.97 -1.65 -0.90
CA ALA A 743 -32.43 -3.03 -1.13
C ALA A 743 -32.44 -3.39 -2.63
N ALA A 744 -32.95 -2.48 -3.48
CA ALA A 744 -32.93 -2.64 -4.94
C ALA A 744 -31.50 -2.75 -5.48
N LYS A 745 -30.58 -1.83 -5.12
CA LYS A 745 -29.15 -1.91 -5.49
C LYS A 745 -28.53 -3.25 -5.11
N THR A 746 -28.84 -3.75 -3.90
CA THR A 746 -28.34 -5.03 -3.40
C THR A 746 -28.86 -6.21 -4.21
N LEU A 747 -30.17 -6.26 -4.51
CA LEU A 747 -30.75 -7.32 -5.34
C LEU A 747 -30.20 -7.31 -6.76
N GLY A 748 -29.93 -6.13 -7.33
CA GLY A 748 -29.22 -5.99 -8.61
C GLY A 748 -27.79 -6.54 -8.57
N PHE A 749 -27.06 -6.37 -7.47
CA PHE A 749 -25.75 -6.99 -7.28
C PHE A 749 -25.81 -8.52 -7.08
N LEU A 750 -26.86 -9.04 -6.44
CA LEU A 750 -27.04 -10.48 -6.23
C LEU A 750 -27.61 -11.20 -7.46
N ALA A 751 -28.15 -10.47 -8.44
CA ALA A 751 -28.63 -11.03 -9.70
C ALA A 751 -27.52 -11.79 -10.44
N GLY A 752 -27.87 -12.98 -10.95
CA GLY A 752 -26.93 -13.93 -11.55
C GLY A 752 -26.55 -15.11 -10.63
N ASP A 753 -26.83 -15.05 -9.32
CA ASP A 753 -26.84 -16.25 -8.48
C ASP A 753 -28.15 -17.04 -8.72
N ALA A 754 -28.06 -18.37 -8.79
CA ALA A 754 -29.21 -19.25 -9.04
C ALA A 754 -30.34 -19.09 -8.00
N ARG A 755 -30.03 -18.68 -6.77
CA ARG A 755 -31.01 -18.42 -5.70
C ARG A 755 -31.84 -17.15 -5.93
N VAL A 756 -31.39 -16.26 -6.80
CA VAL A 756 -32.03 -14.98 -7.16
C VAL A 756 -32.69 -15.06 -8.55
N ALA A 757 -32.53 -16.20 -9.26
CA ALA A 757 -33.08 -16.42 -10.59
C ALA A 757 -34.61 -16.65 -10.63
N ALA A 758 -35.24 -16.88 -9.46
CA ALA A 758 -36.67 -17.07 -9.30
C ALA A 758 -37.16 -16.40 -8.00
N LEU A 759 -37.32 -15.07 -8.05
CA LEU A 759 -37.90 -14.30 -6.95
C LEU A 759 -39.43 -14.51 -6.85
N PRO A 760 -40.04 -14.32 -5.67
CA PRO A 760 -41.47 -14.16 -5.54
C PRO A 760 -41.99 -12.93 -6.29
N ASP A 761 -43.29 -12.91 -6.61
CA ASP A 761 -43.90 -11.81 -7.37
C ASP A 761 -43.91 -10.48 -6.58
N ALA A 762 -44.02 -10.49 -5.25
CA ALA A 762 -44.08 -9.29 -4.40
C ALA A 762 -42.88 -8.32 -4.55
N PRO A 763 -41.61 -8.72 -4.33
CA PRO A 763 -40.47 -7.83 -4.53
C PRO A 763 -40.30 -7.36 -5.99
N LEU A 764 -40.83 -8.11 -6.97
CA LEU A 764 -40.87 -7.66 -8.37
C LEU A 764 -41.93 -6.58 -8.58
N CYS A 765 -43.12 -6.69 -7.95
CA CYS A 765 -44.09 -5.60 -7.86
C CYS A 765 -43.49 -4.35 -7.21
N ALA A 766 -42.78 -4.50 -6.08
CA ALA A 766 -42.17 -3.38 -5.37
C ALA A 766 -41.12 -2.66 -6.24
N LEU A 767 -40.27 -3.39 -6.98
CA LEU A 767 -39.32 -2.80 -7.94
C LEU A 767 -40.03 -2.06 -9.09
N LEU A 768 -41.14 -2.59 -9.60
CA LEU A 768 -41.93 -1.91 -10.64
C LEU A 768 -42.60 -0.63 -10.12
N ALA A 769 -43.19 -0.66 -8.91
CA ALA A 769 -43.79 0.51 -8.28
C ALA A 769 -42.76 1.61 -7.95
N LEU A 770 -41.55 1.23 -7.52
CA LEU A 770 -40.42 2.14 -7.32
C LEU A 770 -39.92 2.78 -8.61
N LEU A 771 -40.00 2.05 -9.73
CA LEU A 771 -39.63 2.54 -11.05
C LEU A 771 -40.66 3.53 -11.60
N ASP A 772 -41.94 3.20 -11.48
CA ASP A 772 -43.08 3.97 -12.00
C ASP A 772 -43.39 5.26 -11.21
N GLY A 773 -42.72 5.49 -10.07
CA GLY A 773 -42.79 6.73 -9.32
C GLY A 773 -44.13 6.99 -8.62
N ASP A 774 -44.85 5.94 -8.21
CA ASP A 774 -46.22 6.04 -7.67
C ASP A 774 -46.25 6.51 -6.19
N SER A 775 -45.68 7.69 -5.94
CA SER A 775 -45.47 8.27 -4.61
C SER A 775 -46.56 9.31 -4.24
N ARG A 776 -47.84 8.93 -4.32
CA ARG A 776 -48.97 9.87 -4.13
C ARG A 776 -49.46 10.07 -2.70
N GLU A 777 -49.02 9.27 -1.72
CA GLU A 777 -49.52 9.33 -0.33
C GLU A 777 -48.61 10.06 0.66
N GLY A 778 -47.47 10.62 0.20
CA GLY A 778 -46.46 11.24 1.08
C GLY A 778 -46.72 12.70 1.51
N ALA A 779 -47.88 13.28 1.19
CA ALA A 779 -48.12 14.73 1.32
C ALA A 779 -48.72 15.19 2.67
N GLU A 780 -49.34 14.29 3.44
CA GLU A 780 -50.17 14.67 4.61
C GLU A 780 -49.75 13.96 5.92
N SER A 781 -48.54 14.22 6.41
CA SER A 781 -48.26 14.13 7.86
C SER A 781 -47.07 15.02 8.26
N GLY A 782 -47.36 16.20 8.81
CA GLY A 782 -46.32 17.11 9.29
C GLY A 782 -45.89 16.78 10.73
N THR A 783 -44.63 16.41 10.94
CA THR A 783 -43.96 16.56 12.24
C THR A 783 -42.45 16.69 12.03
N SER A 784 -41.83 17.69 12.66
CA SER A 784 -40.42 18.02 12.44
C SER A 784 -39.50 17.46 13.53
N VAL A 785 -38.44 16.79 13.11
CA VAL A 785 -37.27 16.48 13.94
C VAL A 785 -36.04 16.99 13.21
N ILE A 786 -35.18 17.75 13.91
CA ILE A 786 -34.11 18.53 13.28
C ILE A 786 -32.86 17.67 13.08
N GLY A 787 -32.51 17.42 11.82
CA GLY A 787 -31.24 16.80 11.42
C GLY A 787 -30.68 17.49 10.16
N ASN A 788 -29.42 17.93 10.20
CA ASN A 788 -28.82 18.69 9.10
C ASN A 788 -28.42 17.80 7.91
N GLY A 789 -29.38 17.52 7.02
CA GLY A 789 -29.16 16.94 5.71
C GLY A 789 -30.05 17.60 4.66
N LYS A 790 -29.50 18.48 3.82
CA LYS A 790 -30.24 19.12 2.71
C LYS A 790 -30.39 18.18 1.51
N GLY A 791 -31.07 17.05 1.70
CA GLY A 791 -31.61 16.24 0.61
C GLY A 791 -32.99 16.75 0.23
N SER A 792 -33.19 17.13 -1.05
CA SER A 792 -34.54 17.40 -1.56
C SER A 792 -35.30 16.08 -1.72
N ALA A 793 -36.54 16.01 -1.24
CA ALA A 793 -37.38 14.81 -1.37
C ALA A 793 -37.56 14.38 -2.85
N ALA A 794 -37.58 15.34 -3.78
CA ALA A 794 -37.64 15.06 -5.22
C ALA A 794 -36.39 14.34 -5.77
N GLY A 795 -35.24 14.44 -5.10
CA GLY A 795 -34.03 13.72 -5.47
C GLY A 795 -34.07 12.23 -5.09
N ALA A 796 -34.66 11.92 -3.93
CA ALA A 796 -34.70 10.55 -3.41
C ALA A 796 -35.51 9.58 -4.30
N GLY A 797 -36.65 10.02 -4.82
CA GLY A 797 -37.46 9.23 -5.77
C GLY A 797 -36.71 8.90 -7.06
N SER A 798 -35.95 9.85 -7.60
CA SER A 798 -35.12 9.67 -8.80
C SER A 798 -34.01 8.64 -8.60
N GLU A 799 -33.35 8.64 -7.43
CA GLU A 799 -32.34 7.63 -7.10
C GLU A 799 -32.98 6.24 -6.85
N ALA A 800 -34.15 6.18 -6.22
CA ALA A 800 -34.89 4.94 -6.02
C ALA A 800 -35.33 4.30 -7.34
N ALA A 801 -35.85 5.08 -8.28
CA ALA A 801 -36.18 4.62 -9.62
C ALA A 801 -34.92 4.16 -10.40
N ALA A 802 -33.79 4.87 -10.27
CA ALA A 802 -32.52 4.46 -10.88
C ALA A 802 -31.96 3.15 -10.29
N ALA A 803 -32.15 2.92 -8.99
CA ALA A 803 -31.81 1.68 -8.31
C ALA A 803 -32.70 0.51 -8.75
N ALA A 804 -34.02 0.73 -8.83
CA ALA A 804 -34.98 -0.26 -9.30
C ALA A 804 -34.73 -0.65 -10.77
N ALA A 805 -34.50 0.34 -11.63
CA ALA A 805 -34.12 0.12 -13.04
C ALA A 805 -32.88 -0.78 -13.14
N GLY A 806 -31.80 -0.45 -12.44
CA GLY A 806 -30.56 -1.24 -12.43
C GLY A 806 -30.74 -2.66 -11.88
N ALA A 807 -31.61 -2.85 -10.89
CA ALA A 807 -31.94 -4.18 -10.37
C ALA A 807 -32.67 -5.03 -11.41
N LEU A 808 -33.67 -4.45 -12.09
CA LEU A 808 -34.48 -5.14 -13.10
C LEU A 808 -33.64 -5.57 -14.32
N VAL A 809 -32.60 -4.81 -14.71
CA VAL A 809 -31.65 -5.22 -15.78
C VAL A 809 -30.93 -6.53 -15.45
N GLY A 810 -30.53 -6.72 -14.19
CA GLY A 810 -29.91 -7.97 -13.73
C GLY A 810 -30.93 -9.11 -13.61
N LEU A 811 -32.07 -8.83 -12.97
CA LEU A 811 -33.10 -9.83 -12.68
C LEU A 811 -33.76 -10.38 -13.95
N ALA A 812 -33.96 -9.55 -14.99
CA ALA A 812 -34.54 -9.95 -16.27
C ALA A 812 -33.65 -10.87 -17.13
N GLN A 813 -32.40 -11.16 -16.71
CA GLN A 813 -31.55 -12.17 -17.37
C GLN A 813 -31.96 -13.61 -17.00
N ALA A 814 -32.73 -13.79 -15.92
CA ALA A 814 -33.22 -15.10 -15.49
C ALA A 814 -34.63 -15.39 -16.02
N ALA A 815 -34.79 -16.50 -16.75
CA ALA A 815 -36.07 -16.88 -17.37
C ALA A 815 -37.27 -16.97 -16.40
N PRO A 816 -37.15 -17.46 -15.14
CA PRO A 816 -38.27 -17.44 -14.20
C PRO A 816 -38.69 -16.01 -13.82
N ASN A 817 -37.72 -15.14 -13.50
CA ASN A 817 -37.98 -13.72 -13.23
C ASN A 817 -38.62 -13.00 -14.43
N ARG A 818 -38.21 -13.30 -15.68
CA ARG A 818 -38.86 -12.75 -16.88
C ARG A 818 -40.35 -13.06 -16.94
N ARG A 819 -40.71 -14.33 -16.68
CA ARG A 819 -42.10 -14.80 -16.70
C ARG A 819 -42.92 -14.20 -15.56
N ALA A 820 -42.34 -14.05 -14.37
CA ALA A 820 -42.95 -13.30 -13.29
C ALA A 820 -43.21 -11.82 -13.67
N LEU A 821 -42.20 -11.13 -14.22
CA LEU A 821 -42.34 -9.74 -14.68
C LEU A 821 -43.41 -9.57 -15.78
N SER A 822 -43.59 -10.54 -16.69
CA SER A 822 -44.70 -10.55 -17.66
C SER A 822 -46.07 -10.66 -16.98
N ARG A 823 -46.28 -11.62 -16.07
CA ARG A 823 -47.53 -11.75 -15.29
C ARG A 823 -47.89 -10.45 -14.55
N LEU A 824 -46.87 -9.75 -14.07
CA LEU A 824 -46.99 -8.47 -13.36
C LEU A 824 -47.09 -7.24 -14.27
N ARG A 825 -47.26 -7.44 -15.59
CA ARG A 825 -47.33 -6.38 -16.62
C ARG A 825 -46.09 -5.46 -16.67
N GLY A 826 -44.95 -5.93 -16.16
CA GLY A 826 -43.72 -5.15 -16.02
C GLY A 826 -43.20 -4.57 -17.33
N GLY A 827 -43.44 -5.23 -18.48
CA GLY A 827 -43.11 -4.68 -19.80
C GLY A 827 -43.79 -3.34 -20.11
N ALA A 828 -45.02 -3.11 -19.62
CA ALA A 828 -45.73 -1.83 -19.81
C ALA A 828 -45.19 -0.73 -18.89
N ALA A 829 -44.87 -1.06 -17.64
CA ALA A 829 -44.23 -0.14 -16.68
C ALA A 829 -42.83 0.28 -17.13
N LEU A 830 -41.99 -0.70 -17.50
CA LEU A 830 -40.65 -0.48 -18.07
C LEU A 830 -40.70 0.42 -19.31
N LEU A 831 -41.70 0.22 -20.19
CA LEU A 831 -41.87 1.07 -21.36
C LEU A 831 -42.33 2.49 -21.01
N ARG A 832 -43.33 2.64 -20.12
CA ARG A 832 -43.80 3.95 -19.63
C ARG A 832 -42.63 4.79 -19.12
N VAL A 833 -41.80 4.20 -18.26
CA VAL A 833 -40.66 4.90 -17.67
C VAL A 833 -39.54 5.13 -18.66
N ALA A 834 -39.32 4.24 -19.63
CA ALA A 834 -38.37 4.47 -20.72
C ALA A 834 -38.75 5.66 -21.63
N GLN A 835 -40.05 5.88 -21.85
CA GLN A 835 -40.60 6.97 -22.66
C GLN A 835 -40.76 8.30 -21.91
N ASP A 836 -40.80 8.29 -20.58
CA ASP A 836 -41.06 9.49 -19.78
C ASP A 836 -39.91 10.52 -19.90
N ALA A 837 -40.18 11.64 -20.58
CA ALA A 837 -39.22 12.73 -20.73
C ALA A 837 -38.83 13.40 -19.41
N ALA A 838 -39.67 13.31 -18.36
CA ALA A 838 -39.33 13.78 -17.02
C ALA A 838 -38.39 12.82 -16.26
N ALA A 839 -38.37 11.52 -16.62
CA ALA A 839 -37.48 10.55 -16.04
C ALA A 839 -36.02 10.79 -16.45
N GLY A 840 -35.13 10.78 -15.46
CA GLY A 840 -33.70 11.00 -15.66
C GLY A 840 -33.08 9.96 -16.61
N ALA A 841 -32.13 10.37 -17.45
CA ALA A 841 -31.58 9.53 -18.52
C ALA A 841 -31.00 8.18 -18.05
N ARG A 842 -30.53 8.09 -16.80
CA ARG A 842 -30.10 6.82 -16.17
C ARG A 842 -31.27 5.87 -15.87
N VAL A 843 -32.40 6.40 -15.43
CA VAL A 843 -33.63 5.64 -15.15
C VAL A 843 -34.19 5.09 -16.46
N ARG A 844 -34.38 5.97 -17.45
CA ARG A 844 -34.84 5.59 -18.81
C ARG A 844 -33.96 4.51 -19.43
N ARG A 845 -32.65 4.67 -19.33
CA ARG A 845 -31.69 3.68 -19.85
C ARG A 845 -31.85 2.31 -19.17
N GLY A 846 -31.89 2.26 -17.84
CA GLY A 846 -32.07 1.00 -17.11
C GLY A 846 -33.44 0.35 -17.36
N ALA A 847 -34.51 1.14 -17.47
CA ALA A 847 -35.84 0.64 -17.80
C ALA A 847 -35.88 -0.02 -19.20
N ALA A 848 -35.28 0.63 -20.20
CA ALA A 848 -35.21 0.08 -21.55
C ALA A 848 -34.17 -1.05 -21.71
N GLU A 849 -33.07 -1.07 -20.93
CA GLU A 849 -32.16 -2.22 -20.82
C GLU A 849 -32.86 -3.45 -20.20
N ALA A 850 -33.72 -3.26 -19.20
CA ALA A 850 -34.52 -4.34 -18.61
C ALA A 850 -35.65 -4.81 -19.55
N LEU A 851 -36.27 -3.89 -20.30
CA LEU A 851 -37.23 -4.20 -21.38
C LEU A 851 -36.56 -5.04 -22.49
N ALA A 852 -35.33 -4.71 -22.87
CA ALA A 852 -34.51 -5.49 -23.79
C ALA A 852 -34.21 -6.90 -23.24
N GLY A 853 -34.03 -7.06 -21.93
CA GLY A 853 -33.90 -8.35 -21.27
C GLY A 853 -35.16 -9.22 -21.37
N LEU A 854 -36.36 -8.65 -21.20
CA LEU A 854 -37.63 -9.39 -21.38
C LEU A 854 -37.77 -9.96 -22.79
N LEU A 855 -37.30 -9.22 -23.81
CA LEU A 855 -37.32 -9.61 -25.23
C LEU A 855 -36.41 -10.81 -25.58
N GLU A 856 -35.75 -11.45 -24.62
CA GLU A 856 -35.09 -12.75 -24.84
C GLU A 856 -36.07 -13.94 -24.88
N ASP A 857 -37.17 -13.93 -24.12
CA ASP A 857 -38.14 -15.04 -24.08
C ASP A 857 -39.15 -14.91 -25.23
N ASP A 858 -39.28 -15.96 -26.05
CA ASP A 858 -40.08 -15.95 -27.28
C ASP A 858 -41.56 -15.60 -27.06
N GLN A 859 -42.13 -15.94 -25.90
CA GLN A 859 -43.52 -15.59 -25.58
C GLN A 859 -43.69 -14.09 -25.32
N LEU A 860 -42.68 -13.46 -24.73
CA LEU A 860 -42.73 -12.06 -24.28
C LEU A 860 -42.44 -11.06 -25.41
N LYS A 861 -41.81 -11.53 -26.51
CA LYS A 861 -41.58 -10.72 -27.73
C LYS A 861 -42.87 -10.17 -28.33
N LEU A 862 -43.93 -10.98 -28.33
CA LEU A 862 -45.24 -10.57 -28.83
C LEU A 862 -45.93 -9.59 -27.87
N GLU A 863 -45.89 -9.85 -26.56
CA GLU A 863 -46.47 -8.96 -25.53
C GLU A 863 -45.83 -7.57 -25.56
N VAL A 864 -44.50 -7.50 -25.53
CA VAL A 864 -43.75 -6.22 -25.53
C VAL A 864 -43.77 -5.57 -26.91
N GLY A 865 -43.68 -6.34 -27.99
CA GLY A 865 -43.73 -5.83 -29.37
C GLY A 865 -45.09 -5.22 -29.74
N ALA A 866 -46.18 -5.70 -29.14
CA ALA A 866 -47.51 -5.12 -29.30
C ALA A 866 -47.67 -3.73 -28.64
N LEU A 867 -46.83 -3.36 -27.67
CA LEU A 867 -46.94 -2.09 -26.97
C LEU A 867 -46.61 -0.88 -27.89
N PRO A 868 -47.48 0.15 -27.95
CA PRO A 868 -47.21 1.37 -28.72
C PRO A 868 -45.91 2.05 -28.29
N GLY A 869 -45.03 2.34 -29.26
CA GLY A 869 -43.76 3.03 -29.03
C GLY A 869 -42.66 2.21 -28.34
N ALA A 870 -42.86 0.90 -28.09
CA ALA A 870 -41.80 0.01 -27.57
C ALA A 870 -40.51 0.08 -28.39
N LEU A 871 -40.68 0.07 -29.71
CA LEU A 871 -39.60 0.19 -30.68
C LEU A 871 -38.87 1.54 -30.57
N SER A 872 -39.57 2.67 -30.36
CA SER A 872 -38.92 3.98 -30.23
C SER A 872 -38.00 4.02 -29.01
N ALA A 873 -38.51 3.58 -27.85
CA ALA A 873 -37.74 3.57 -26.60
C ALA A 873 -36.49 2.67 -26.68
N LEU A 874 -36.53 1.60 -27.48
CA LEU A 874 -35.38 0.72 -27.74
C LEU A 874 -34.42 1.30 -28.79
N LEU A 875 -34.90 2.11 -29.74
CA LEU A 875 -34.06 2.81 -30.73
C LEU A 875 -33.31 3.99 -30.11
N ASP A 876 -33.93 4.72 -29.18
CA ASP A 876 -33.29 5.81 -28.43
C ASP A 876 -32.08 5.34 -27.59
N LEU A 877 -31.99 4.03 -27.29
CA LEU A 877 -30.82 3.41 -26.66
C LEU A 877 -29.65 3.12 -27.61
N VAL A 878 -29.87 3.04 -28.92
CA VAL A 878 -28.89 2.44 -29.86
C VAL A 878 -27.58 3.23 -29.92
N GLN A 879 -27.64 4.54 -29.70
CA GLN A 879 -26.47 5.42 -29.62
C GLN A 879 -25.62 5.24 -28.34
N LEU A 880 -26.01 4.35 -27.41
CA LEU A 880 -25.47 4.34 -26.04
C LEU A 880 -24.92 2.99 -25.55
N ARG A 881 -25.49 1.83 -25.95
CA ARG A 881 -24.97 0.50 -25.53
C ARG A 881 -25.35 -0.67 -26.46
N HIS A 882 -24.49 -1.70 -26.43
CA HIS A 882 -24.56 -2.97 -27.17
C HIS A 882 -25.87 -3.76 -27.02
N GLN A 883 -26.54 -3.69 -25.87
CA GLN A 883 -27.70 -4.55 -25.55
C GLN A 883 -28.93 -4.29 -26.43
N SER A 884 -29.07 -3.05 -26.93
CA SER A 884 -30.13 -2.64 -27.85
C SER A 884 -30.16 -3.48 -29.13
N ALA A 885 -28.99 -3.80 -29.70
CA ALA A 885 -28.84 -4.60 -30.91
C ALA A 885 -29.44 -6.01 -30.76
N ALA A 886 -29.24 -6.64 -29.60
CA ALA A 886 -29.78 -7.98 -29.33
C ALA A 886 -31.31 -7.98 -29.28
N ALA A 887 -31.91 -6.99 -28.62
CA ALA A 887 -33.36 -6.84 -28.52
C ALA A 887 -34.02 -6.48 -29.86
N ILE A 888 -33.46 -5.54 -30.64
CA ILE A 888 -33.95 -5.24 -31.99
C ILE A 888 -33.85 -6.48 -32.89
N ALA A 889 -32.74 -7.20 -32.83
CA ALA A 889 -32.56 -8.45 -33.57
C ALA A 889 -33.42 -9.62 -33.04
N ASN A 890 -34.00 -9.53 -31.84
CA ASN A 890 -35.01 -10.46 -31.33
C ASN A 890 -36.41 -10.07 -31.80
N LEU A 891 -36.73 -8.76 -31.85
CA LEU A 891 -37.99 -8.23 -32.38
C LEU A 891 -38.17 -8.55 -33.87
N CYS A 892 -37.11 -8.40 -34.67
CA CYS A 892 -37.14 -8.82 -36.08
C CYS A 892 -37.33 -10.35 -36.26
N GLY A 893 -37.27 -11.15 -35.19
CA GLY A 893 -37.55 -12.57 -35.22
C GLY A 893 -39.00 -12.91 -35.60
N ASP A 894 -39.94 -11.98 -35.35
CA ASP A 894 -41.32 -12.05 -35.82
C ASP A 894 -41.53 -11.19 -37.07
N ALA A 895 -42.33 -11.67 -38.02
CA ALA A 895 -42.53 -11.01 -39.31
C ALA A 895 -43.30 -9.67 -39.20
N ALA A 896 -44.34 -9.59 -38.37
CA ALA A 896 -45.15 -8.39 -38.20
C ALA A 896 -44.41 -7.31 -37.37
N LEU A 897 -43.56 -7.74 -36.45
CA LEU A 897 -42.65 -6.83 -35.72
C LEU A 897 -41.50 -6.36 -36.62
N ALA A 898 -40.91 -7.22 -37.44
CA ALA A 898 -39.84 -6.86 -38.38
C ALA A 898 -40.25 -5.76 -39.38
N GLU A 899 -41.45 -5.83 -39.95
CA GLU A 899 -41.93 -4.78 -40.86
C GLU A 899 -42.00 -3.42 -40.15
N ARG A 900 -42.55 -3.39 -38.93
CA ARG A 900 -42.57 -2.19 -38.07
C ARG A 900 -41.16 -1.69 -37.71
N VAL A 901 -40.15 -2.57 -37.57
CA VAL A 901 -38.74 -2.15 -37.41
C VAL A 901 -38.24 -1.43 -38.66
N GLY A 902 -38.50 -1.97 -39.85
CA GLY A 902 -38.15 -1.33 -41.13
C GLY A 902 -38.82 0.03 -41.35
N GLU A 903 -40.00 0.24 -40.77
CA GLU A 903 -40.77 1.47 -40.95
C GLU A 903 -40.30 2.67 -40.09
N ASN A 904 -39.72 2.43 -38.93
CA ASN A 904 -39.42 3.48 -37.93
C ASN A 904 -37.94 3.92 -37.92
N LEU A 905 -37.37 4.20 -39.11
CA LEU A 905 -36.00 4.71 -39.32
C LEU A 905 -34.84 3.85 -38.75
N ALA A 906 -35.11 2.68 -38.15
CA ALA A 906 -34.13 1.83 -37.46
C ALA A 906 -32.92 1.40 -38.31
N ILE A 907 -33.02 1.46 -39.64
CA ILE A 907 -32.02 0.97 -40.57
C ILE A 907 -30.71 1.75 -40.50
N SER A 908 -30.74 3.08 -40.30
CA SER A 908 -29.52 3.88 -40.11
C SER A 908 -28.83 3.56 -38.78
N ALA A 909 -29.62 3.28 -37.73
CA ALA A 909 -29.11 2.86 -36.43
C ALA A 909 -28.49 1.44 -36.49
N LEU A 910 -29.09 0.51 -37.24
CA LEU A 910 -28.52 -0.80 -37.53
C LEU A 910 -27.24 -0.73 -38.38
N VAL A 911 -27.14 0.22 -39.32
CA VAL A 911 -25.91 0.50 -40.08
C VAL A 911 -24.79 0.97 -39.15
N ALA A 912 -25.07 1.87 -38.21
CA ALA A 912 -24.09 2.30 -37.21
C ALA A 912 -23.65 1.15 -36.28
N LEU A 913 -24.58 0.29 -35.84
CA LEU A 913 -24.25 -0.90 -35.05
C LEU A 913 -23.38 -1.92 -35.83
N ALA A 914 -23.62 -2.09 -37.12
CA ALA A 914 -22.81 -2.96 -37.98
C ALA A 914 -21.37 -2.47 -38.16
N ALA A 915 -21.11 -1.17 -38.00
CA ALA A 915 -19.77 -0.57 -37.98
C ALA A 915 -19.10 -0.58 -36.58
N SER A 916 -19.72 -1.19 -35.56
CA SER A 916 -19.16 -1.30 -34.21
C SER A 916 -17.88 -2.17 -34.21
N PRO A 917 -16.87 -1.88 -33.37
CA PRO A 917 -15.73 -2.77 -33.15
C PRO A 917 -16.09 -4.04 -32.34
N ASP A 918 -17.28 -4.11 -31.75
CA ASP A 918 -17.74 -5.27 -30.96
C ASP A 918 -18.33 -6.38 -31.86
N ARG A 919 -17.76 -7.58 -31.77
CA ARG A 919 -18.12 -8.75 -32.60
C ARG A 919 -19.54 -9.27 -32.35
N ASP A 920 -20.04 -9.20 -31.13
CA ASP A 920 -21.41 -9.65 -30.82
C ASP A 920 -22.43 -8.57 -31.22
N VAL A 921 -22.08 -7.28 -31.12
CA VAL A 921 -22.90 -6.19 -31.71
C VAL A 921 -23.02 -6.35 -33.23
N GLN A 922 -21.89 -6.55 -33.93
CA GLN A 922 -21.87 -6.85 -35.37
C GLN A 922 -22.77 -8.05 -35.71
N ARG A 923 -22.68 -9.13 -34.91
CA ARG A 923 -23.48 -10.35 -35.09
C ARG A 923 -24.98 -10.12 -34.88
N HIS A 924 -25.36 -9.33 -33.88
CA HIS A 924 -26.76 -8.96 -33.66
C HIS A 924 -27.30 -8.05 -34.77
N ALA A 925 -26.53 -7.06 -35.23
CA ALA A 925 -26.89 -6.21 -36.37
C ALA A 925 -27.06 -7.04 -37.67
N ALA A 926 -26.13 -7.95 -37.96
CA ALA A 926 -26.23 -8.88 -39.09
C ALA A 926 -27.47 -9.78 -39.00
N ARG A 927 -27.82 -10.27 -37.80
CA ARG A 927 -29.06 -11.05 -37.57
C ARG A 927 -30.31 -10.21 -37.83
N ALA A 928 -30.35 -8.96 -37.37
CA ALA A 928 -31.47 -8.05 -37.62
C ALA A 928 -31.66 -7.80 -39.14
N PHE A 929 -30.56 -7.52 -39.86
CA PHE A 929 -30.62 -7.35 -41.32
C PHE A 929 -31.06 -8.62 -42.06
N TRP A 930 -30.62 -9.80 -41.63
CA TRP A 930 -31.07 -11.08 -42.20
C TRP A 930 -32.58 -11.28 -42.07
N HIS A 931 -33.13 -11.03 -40.87
CA HIS A 931 -34.58 -11.09 -40.64
C HIS A 931 -35.34 -10.06 -41.50
N LEU A 932 -34.90 -8.80 -41.53
CA LEU A 932 -35.53 -7.74 -42.32
C LEU A 932 -35.49 -8.02 -43.84
N ALA A 933 -34.43 -8.66 -44.34
CA ALA A 933 -34.32 -9.09 -45.73
C ALA A 933 -35.25 -10.28 -46.08
N ALA A 934 -35.61 -11.11 -45.09
CA ALA A 934 -36.45 -12.30 -45.27
C ALA A 934 -37.96 -12.01 -45.29
N VAL A 935 -38.42 -10.94 -44.62
CA VAL A 935 -39.85 -10.60 -44.46
C VAL A 935 -40.44 -9.93 -45.71
N GLY A 936 -39.62 -9.22 -46.50
CA GLY A 936 -40.07 -8.55 -47.72
C GLY A 936 -40.68 -7.17 -47.50
N GLY A 937 -41.72 -6.83 -48.27
CA GLY A 937 -42.53 -5.63 -48.05
C GLY A 937 -41.79 -4.30 -48.06
N SER A 938 -42.30 -3.35 -47.27
CA SER A 938 -41.77 -1.98 -47.19
C SER A 938 -40.35 -1.93 -46.61
N ALA A 939 -40.04 -2.84 -45.68
CA ALA A 939 -38.74 -2.96 -45.02
C ALA A 939 -37.62 -3.30 -46.02
N ARG A 940 -37.86 -4.23 -46.96
CA ARG A 940 -36.88 -4.62 -48.00
C ARG A 940 -36.44 -3.43 -48.85
N ALA A 941 -37.39 -2.63 -49.34
CA ALA A 941 -37.11 -1.44 -50.15
C ALA A 941 -36.29 -0.40 -49.36
N ARG A 942 -36.55 -0.24 -48.06
CA ARG A 942 -35.82 0.70 -47.19
C ARG A 942 -34.43 0.21 -46.79
N LEU A 943 -34.16 -1.10 -46.75
CA LEU A 943 -32.78 -1.61 -46.58
C LEU A 943 -31.88 -1.17 -47.74
N LEU A 944 -32.42 -1.20 -48.96
CA LEU A 944 -31.73 -0.81 -50.18
C LEU A 944 -31.48 0.70 -50.25
N GLY A 945 -32.47 1.52 -49.87
CA GLY A 945 -32.31 2.98 -49.79
C GLY A 945 -31.49 3.48 -48.57
N GLY A 946 -31.45 2.71 -47.47
CA GLY A 946 -30.93 3.14 -46.17
C GLY A 946 -29.45 2.83 -45.90
N GLY A 947 -28.65 2.51 -46.91
CA GLY A 947 -27.22 2.21 -46.76
C GLY A 947 -26.88 0.83 -46.17
N ALA A 948 -27.87 -0.01 -45.85
CA ALA A 948 -27.65 -1.33 -45.24
C ALA A 948 -26.79 -2.25 -46.12
N VAL A 949 -26.92 -2.14 -47.46
CA VAL A 949 -26.09 -2.87 -48.43
C VAL A 949 -24.60 -2.64 -48.16
N GLY A 950 -24.17 -1.39 -47.97
CA GLY A 950 -22.77 -1.04 -47.73
C GLY A 950 -22.20 -1.56 -46.40
N ALA A 951 -23.04 -1.66 -45.37
CA ALA A 951 -22.68 -2.25 -44.08
C ALA A 951 -22.61 -3.79 -44.16
N LEU A 952 -23.58 -4.41 -44.83
CA LEU A 952 -23.62 -5.85 -45.07
C LEU A 952 -22.41 -6.33 -45.92
N LEU A 953 -22.00 -5.55 -46.92
CA LEU A 953 -20.80 -5.83 -47.71
C LEU A 953 -19.54 -5.82 -46.86
N ALA A 954 -19.36 -4.83 -45.97
CA ALA A 954 -18.20 -4.77 -45.07
C ALA A 954 -18.13 -5.97 -44.12
N LEU A 955 -19.26 -6.35 -43.51
CA LEU A 955 -19.37 -7.56 -42.67
C LEU A 955 -19.15 -8.86 -43.48
N ALA A 956 -19.47 -8.87 -44.77
CA ALA A 956 -19.20 -10.00 -45.65
C ALA A 956 -17.74 -10.06 -46.16
N SER A 957 -16.97 -8.96 -46.10
CA SER A 957 -15.61 -8.89 -46.68
C SER A 957 -14.47 -8.96 -45.66
N GLU A 958 -14.65 -8.48 -44.41
CA GLU A 958 -13.51 -8.31 -43.50
C GLU A 958 -13.27 -9.45 -42.49
N ALA A 959 -12.00 -9.79 -42.27
CA ALA A 959 -11.55 -10.85 -41.38
C ALA A 959 -11.59 -10.61 -39.84
N PRO A 960 -11.77 -9.39 -39.27
CA PRO A 960 -11.86 -9.22 -37.83
C PRO A 960 -13.29 -9.41 -37.30
N CYS A 961 -14.32 -9.44 -38.14
CA CYS A 961 -15.69 -9.73 -37.70
C CYS A 961 -15.87 -11.22 -37.34
N GLY A 962 -16.86 -11.53 -36.49
CA GLY A 962 -17.12 -12.93 -36.12
C GLY A 962 -17.66 -13.75 -37.29
N VAL A 963 -17.21 -15.01 -37.45
CA VAL A 963 -17.64 -15.92 -38.55
C VAL A 963 -19.17 -15.94 -38.73
N GLN A 964 -19.91 -15.95 -37.62
CA GLN A 964 -21.38 -15.94 -37.61
C GLN A 964 -21.99 -14.61 -38.09
N ALA A 965 -21.35 -13.46 -37.82
CA ALA A 965 -21.78 -12.16 -38.33
C ALA A 965 -21.59 -12.08 -39.86
N SER A 966 -20.42 -12.55 -40.34
CA SER A 966 -20.10 -12.58 -41.76
C SER A 966 -21.03 -13.50 -42.56
N GLU A 967 -21.35 -14.67 -42.03
CA GLU A 967 -22.31 -15.59 -42.66
C GLU A 967 -23.75 -15.03 -42.64
N LEU A 968 -24.21 -14.45 -41.53
CA LEU A 968 -25.52 -13.77 -41.49
C LEU A 968 -25.60 -12.62 -42.51
N ALA A 969 -24.51 -11.85 -42.67
CA ALA A 969 -24.44 -10.78 -43.67
C ALA A 969 -24.52 -11.32 -45.11
N ARG A 970 -23.80 -12.41 -45.44
CA ARG A 970 -23.92 -13.08 -46.75
C ARG A 970 -25.32 -13.65 -46.98
N GLN A 971 -25.96 -14.22 -45.98
CA GLN A 971 -27.33 -14.71 -46.08
C GLN A 971 -28.34 -13.57 -46.29
N ALA A 972 -28.15 -12.42 -45.63
CA ALA A 972 -28.98 -11.23 -45.84
C ALA A 972 -28.80 -10.68 -47.27
N LEU A 973 -27.55 -10.54 -47.75
CA LEU A 973 -27.24 -10.13 -49.13
C LEU A 973 -27.84 -11.09 -50.15
N ARG A 974 -27.74 -12.41 -49.92
CA ARG A 974 -28.37 -13.44 -50.77
C ARG A 974 -29.89 -13.25 -50.83
N LYS A 975 -30.55 -13.02 -49.69
CA LYS A 975 -32.00 -12.77 -49.63
C LYS A 975 -32.43 -11.45 -50.27
N LEU A 976 -31.62 -10.40 -50.21
CA LEU A 976 -31.84 -9.17 -50.97
C LEU A 976 -31.65 -9.40 -52.48
N GLY A 977 -30.66 -10.21 -52.89
CA GLY A 977 -30.39 -10.53 -54.30
C GLY A 977 -31.39 -11.48 -54.98
N ASP A 978 -32.40 -11.98 -54.26
CA ASP A 978 -33.59 -12.63 -54.83
C ASP A 978 -34.46 -11.65 -55.66
N ASP A 979 -34.22 -10.33 -55.55
CA ASP A 979 -34.86 -9.25 -56.31
C ASP A 979 -33.86 -8.69 -57.34
N PRO A 980 -34.19 -8.65 -58.65
CA PRO A 980 -33.30 -8.13 -59.69
C PRO A 980 -32.82 -6.69 -59.47
N MET A 981 -33.68 -5.78 -58.99
CA MET A 981 -33.30 -4.37 -58.78
C MET A 981 -32.35 -4.23 -57.59
N ALA A 982 -32.63 -4.95 -56.50
CA ALA A 982 -31.76 -5.04 -55.33
C ALA A 982 -30.38 -5.64 -55.69
N ARG A 983 -30.36 -6.72 -56.48
CA ARG A 983 -29.15 -7.40 -56.96
C ARG A 983 -28.26 -6.47 -57.78
N GLU A 984 -28.86 -5.68 -58.69
CA GLU A 984 -28.11 -4.70 -59.47
C GLU A 984 -27.49 -3.62 -58.57
N GLN A 985 -28.24 -3.10 -57.58
CA GLN A 985 -27.71 -2.12 -56.64
C GLN A 985 -26.56 -2.67 -55.78
N ILE A 986 -26.66 -3.92 -55.30
CA ILE A 986 -25.58 -4.59 -54.57
C ILE A 986 -24.31 -4.68 -55.44
N LEU A 987 -24.45 -5.04 -56.71
CA LEU A 987 -23.33 -5.15 -57.65
C LEU A 987 -22.68 -3.80 -57.98
N ARG A 988 -23.46 -2.73 -58.11
CA ARG A 988 -22.93 -1.36 -58.25
C ARG A 988 -22.10 -0.93 -57.04
N GLU A 989 -22.56 -1.23 -55.82
CA GLU A 989 -21.83 -0.92 -54.58
C GLU A 989 -20.54 -1.76 -54.43
N VAL A 990 -20.54 -3.03 -54.85
CA VAL A 990 -19.32 -3.87 -54.91
C VAL A 990 -18.30 -3.31 -55.88
N ALA A 991 -18.73 -2.88 -57.07
CA ALA A 991 -17.85 -2.28 -58.08
C ALA A 991 -17.26 -0.95 -57.58
N ALA A 992 -18.07 -0.09 -56.94
CA ALA A 992 -17.62 1.17 -56.34
C ALA A 992 -16.56 0.98 -55.23
N ARG A 993 -16.52 -0.19 -54.59
CA ARG A 993 -15.54 -0.56 -53.56
C ARG A 993 -14.30 -1.27 -54.11
N GLY A 994 -14.17 -1.40 -55.44
CA GLY A 994 -13.05 -2.09 -56.08
C GLY A 994 -13.02 -3.61 -55.87
N GLY A 995 -14.13 -4.21 -55.41
CA GLY A 995 -14.20 -5.63 -55.04
C GLY A 995 -14.41 -6.60 -56.21
N ALA A 996 -14.48 -6.11 -57.45
CA ALA A 996 -14.72 -6.91 -58.65
C ALA A 996 -13.67 -6.64 -59.72
N SER A 997 -13.24 -7.70 -60.42
CA SER A 997 -12.48 -7.56 -61.67
C SER A 997 -13.41 -7.01 -62.77
N PRO A 998 -12.95 -6.07 -63.61
CA PRO A 998 -13.81 -5.42 -64.61
C PRO A 998 -14.38 -6.39 -65.67
N ASP A 999 -13.74 -7.54 -65.89
CA ASP A 999 -14.15 -8.56 -66.86
C ASP A 999 -15.04 -9.67 -66.25
N ALA A 1000 -15.35 -9.60 -64.95
CA ALA A 1000 -16.10 -10.66 -64.26
C ALA A 1000 -17.62 -10.53 -64.48
N ALA A 1001 -18.27 -11.61 -64.90
CA ALA A 1001 -19.71 -11.65 -65.14
C ALA A 1001 -20.51 -11.29 -63.86
N PRO A 1002 -21.55 -10.44 -63.92
CA PRO A 1002 -22.28 -9.96 -62.73
C PRO A 1002 -22.78 -11.06 -61.79
N ASP A 1003 -23.25 -12.18 -62.34
CA ASP A 1003 -23.72 -13.32 -61.55
C ASP A 1003 -22.59 -14.11 -60.88
N ALA A 1004 -21.41 -14.16 -61.50
CA ALA A 1004 -20.22 -14.75 -60.89
C ALA A 1004 -19.71 -13.88 -59.73
N VAL A 1005 -19.68 -12.55 -59.90
CA VAL A 1005 -19.36 -11.59 -58.84
C VAL A 1005 -20.34 -11.73 -57.67
N PHE A 1006 -21.65 -11.81 -57.94
CA PHE A 1006 -22.65 -11.99 -56.89
C PHE A 1006 -22.51 -13.34 -56.17
N ALA A 1007 -22.31 -14.44 -56.91
CA ALA A 1007 -22.12 -15.76 -56.34
C ALA A 1007 -20.83 -15.87 -55.50
N GLN A 1008 -19.75 -15.22 -55.92
CA GLN A 1008 -18.48 -15.16 -55.19
C GLN A 1008 -18.61 -14.33 -53.90
N LEU A 1009 -19.39 -13.25 -53.92
CA LEU A 1009 -19.68 -12.42 -52.75
C LEU A 1009 -20.47 -13.17 -51.67
N VAL A 1010 -21.62 -13.77 -52.04
CA VAL A 1010 -22.53 -14.38 -51.07
C VAL A 1010 -22.19 -15.84 -50.75
N GLY A 1011 -21.37 -16.49 -51.58
CA GLY A 1011 -21.00 -17.90 -51.44
C GLY A 1011 -22.16 -18.89 -51.65
N PRO A 1012 -21.86 -20.20 -51.73
CA PRO A 1012 -22.88 -21.24 -51.84
C PRO A 1012 -23.78 -21.27 -50.59
N PRO A 1013 -25.05 -21.72 -50.73
CA PRO A 1013 -25.93 -21.88 -49.57
C PRO A 1013 -25.38 -22.97 -48.63
N SER A 1014 -25.12 -22.59 -47.38
CA SER A 1014 -24.73 -23.53 -46.33
C SER A 1014 -25.84 -24.54 -46.07
N SER A 1015 -25.52 -25.84 -46.10
CA SER A 1015 -26.47 -26.93 -45.89
C SER A 1015 -26.95 -27.08 -44.44
N ALA A 1016 -26.37 -26.33 -43.50
CA ALA A 1016 -26.77 -26.28 -42.09
C ALA A 1016 -27.83 -25.20 -41.79
N ALA A 1017 -28.80 -25.02 -42.69
CA ALA A 1017 -29.80 -23.94 -42.65
C ALA A 1017 -31.00 -24.23 -41.70
N GLY A 1018 -30.72 -24.56 -40.45
CA GLY A 1018 -31.66 -24.35 -39.35
C GLY A 1018 -31.51 -22.93 -38.79
N PRO A 1019 -32.57 -22.29 -38.26
CA PRO A 1019 -32.41 -21.00 -37.59
C PRO A 1019 -31.44 -21.16 -36.40
N PRO A 1020 -30.46 -20.25 -36.21
CA PRO A 1020 -29.59 -20.31 -35.06
C PRO A 1020 -30.45 -20.10 -33.80
N ALA A 1021 -30.62 -21.16 -33.01
CA ALA A 1021 -31.36 -21.11 -31.75
C ALA A 1021 -30.86 -19.93 -30.91
N ALA A 1022 -31.79 -19.27 -30.20
CA ALA A 1022 -31.49 -18.07 -29.43
C ALA A 1022 -30.38 -18.36 -28.41
N THR A 1023 -29.13 -18.00 -28.75
CA THR A 1023 -28.00 -18.15 -27.84
C THR A 1023 -28.26 -17.20 -26.67
N PRO A 1024 -28.45 -17.72 -25.44
CA PRO A 1024 -28.70 -16.87 -24.28
C PRO A 1024 -27.51 -15.92 -24.11
N PHE A 1025 -27.78 -14.69 -23.69
CA PHE A 1025 -26.74 -13.71 -23.41
C PHE A 1025 -25.72 -14.31 -22.44
N ARG A 1026 -24.47 -14.49 -22.91
CA ARG A 1026 -23.35 -14.59 -21.98
C ARG A 1026 -23.19 -13.20 -21.39
N PRO A 1027 -23.35 -13.01 -20.07
CA PRO A 1027 -23.04 -11.73 -19.49
C PRO A 1027 -21.59 -11.37 -19.80
N ALA A 1028 -21.33 -10.08 -20.01
CA ALA A 1028 -19.97 -9.57 -19.93
C ALA A 1028 -19.39 -10.05 -18.59
N LEU A 1029 -18.34 -10.87 -18.65
CA LEU A 1029 -17.80 -11.52 -17.46
C LEU A 1029 -17.39 -10.43 -16.45
N PRO A 1030 -17.78 -10.52 -15.17
CA PRO A 1030 -17.05 -9.80 -14.14
C PRO A 1030 -15.57 -10.20 -14.29
N TRP A 1031 -14.67 -9.23 -14.29
CA TRP A 1031 -13.34 -9.34 -14.93
C TRP A 1031 -12.34 -10.18 -14.10
N SER A 1032 -12.65 -11.46 -13.88
CA SER A 1032 -11.86 -12.41 -13.10
C SER A 1032 -11.99 -13.84 -13.66
N ALA A 1033 -11.02 -14.22 -14.50
CA ALA A 1033 -10.78 -15.60 -14.89
C ALA A 1033 -9.28 -15.89 -14.89
N ALA A 1034 -8.86 -16.90 -14.12
CA ALA A 1034 -7.48 -17.38 -14.11
C ALA A 1034 -7.13 -18.09 -15.44
N PRO A 1035 -5.84 -18.16 -15.84
CA PRO A 1035 -5.45 -18.78 -17.11
C PRO A 1035 -5.77 -20.29 -17.15
N PRO A 1036 -6.16 -20.82 -18.32
CA PRO A 1036 -6.55 -22.23 -18.47
C PRO A 1036 -5.34 -23.17 -18.39
N SER A 1037 -5.53 -24.33 -17.78
CA SER A 1037 -4.55 -25.43 -17.78
C SER A 1037 -4.45 -26.11 -19.16
N PRO A 1038 -3.29 -26.69 -19.53
CA PRO A 1038 -3.09 -27.30 -20.84
C PRO A 1038 -3.95 -28.56 -21.06
N PRO A 1039 -4.33 -28.87 -22.31
CA PRO A 1039 -5.28 -29.95 -22.61
C PRO A 1039 -4.69 -31.34 -22.43
N ARG A 1040 -5.43 -32.24 -21.79
CA ARG A 1040 -5.17 -33.69 -21.86
C ARG A 1040 -5.84 -34.30 -23.10
N VAL A 1041 -5.10 -35.13 -23.82
CA VAL A 1041 -5.58 -35.86 -25.00
C VAL A 1041 -6.66 -36.87 -24.61
N ARG A 1042 -7.74 -36.94 -25.39
CA ARG A 1042 -8.75 -38.02 -25.30
C ARG A 1042 -8.31 -39.21 -26.15
N GLY A 1043 -8.01 -40.33 -25.50
CA GLY A 1043 -8.14 -41.65 -26.11
C GLY A 1043 -9.58 -42.15 -25.98
N THR A 1044 -10.10 -42.81 -27.00
CA THR A 1044 -11.46 -43.38 -27.04
C THR A 1044 -11.48 -44.84 -26.61
N LEU A 1045 -12.54 -45.29 -25.94
CA LEU A 1045 -13.47 -46.30 -26.47
C LEU A 1045 -14.62 -46.62 -25.49
N HIS A 1046 -15.67 -47.27 -26.04
CA HIS A 1046 -16.82 -47.86 -25.34
C HIS A 1046 -16.35 -49.01 -24.40
N SER A 1047 -17.13 -49.56 -23.45
CA SER A 1047 -18.59 -49.76 -23.42
C SER A 1047 -19.14 -50.18 -22.04
N ASN A 1048 -20.43 -49.85 -21.81
CA ASN A 1048 -21.48 -50.63 -21.11
C ASN A 1048 -21.37 -51.04 -19.62
N SER A 1049 -22.59 -51.18 -19.07
CA SER A 1049 -23.04 -52.08 -18.00
C SER A 1049 -22.54 -51.90 -16.56
N ASP A 1050 -23.32 -51.10 -15.83
CA ASP A 1050 -24.26 -51.59 -14.81
C ASP A 1050 -23.87 -51.83 -13.33
N LEU A 1051 -24.80 -51.29 -12.52
CA LEU A 1051 -25.37 -51.83 -11.27
C LEU A 1051 -24.63 -51.72 -9.92
N LEU A 1052 -25.46 -51.38 -8.91
CA LEU A 1052 -25.36 -51.67 -7.47
C LEU A 1052 -24.16 -51.01 -6.72
N SER A 1053 -24.37 -49.89 -6.01
CA SER A 1053 -25.09 -49.72 -4.72
C SER A 1053 -24.30 -50.17 -3.49
N GLY A 1054 -24.42 -49.42 -2.39
CA GLY A 1054 -23.90 -49.83 -1.08
C GLY A 1054 -23.18 -48.69 -0.37
N GLU A 1055 -23.82 -48.09 0.63
CA GLU A 1055 -23.12 -47.20 1.54
C GLU A 1055 -22.24 -47.97 2.55
N ARG A 1056 -21.13 -47.35 2.97
CA ARG A 1056 -20.62 -47.23 4.35
C ARG A 1056 -20.85 -48.43 5.32
N PRO A 1057 -19.80 -48.88 6.02
CA PRO A 1057 -19.44 -48.10 7.23
C PRO A 1057 -17.94 -48.00 7.62
N ARG A 1058 -17.56 -46.76 7.96
CA ARG A 1058 -16.93 -46.30 9.22
C ARG A 1058 -16.44 -47.34 10.27
N ARG A 1059 -15.39 -46.93 11.02
CA ARG A 1059 -14.91 -47.37 12.38
C ARG A 1059 -13.87 -48.53 12.40
N ILE A 1060 -12.88 -48.60 13.31
CA ILE A 1060 -12.26 -47.61 14.25
C ILE A 1060 -10.86 -48.08 14.76
N ARG A 1061 -9.95 -47.11 15.03
CA ARG A 1061 -8.78 -47.12 15.97
C ARG A 1061 -7.64 -48.17 15.90
N SER A 1062 -6.57 -47.76 16.60
CA SER A 1062 -5.44 -48.52 17.18
C SER A 1062 -4.44 -49.10 16.19
N ASP A 1063 -3.23 -48.54 16.08
CA ASP A 1063 -2.17 -48.41 17.11
C ASP A 1063 -1.55 -49.77 17.44
N ASP A 1064 -0.36 -50.05 16.90
CA ASP A 1064 0.81 -50.38 17.73
C ASP A 1064 2.14 -50.27 16.95
N THR A 1065 3.26 -50.46 17.66
CA THR A 1065 4.68 -50.73 17.25
C THR A 1065 5.02 -50.94 15.76
N GLY A 1066 6.18 -50.53 15.21
CA GLY A 1066 7.45 -50.13 15.84
C GLY A 1066 8.60 -51.13 15.55
N VAL A 1067 9.84 -50.63 15.50
CA VAL A 1067 11.12 -51.40 15.62
C VAL A 1067 11.59 -52.26 14.39
N ALA A 1068 12.33 -51.59 13.49
CA ALA A 1068 13.76 -51.83 13.16
C ALA A 1068 14.28 -53.02 12.28
N VAL A 1069 15.19 -52.67 11.33
CA VAL A 1069 16.57 -53.25 11.13
C VAL A 1069 16.70 -54.68 10.49
N PRO A 1070 17.76 -55.02 9.69
CA PRO A 1070 18.52 -54.25 8.68
C PRO A 1070 18.93 -55.05 7.38
N GLY A 1071 19.61 -54.39 6.44
CA GLY A 1071 20.79 -54.96 5.73
C GLY A 1071 20.60 -55.71 4.40
N GLY A 1072 21.71 -55.85 3.65
CA GLY A 1072 21.87 -56.76 2.51
C GLY A 1072 22.07 -56.10 1.13
N GLU A 1073 23.34 -55.96 0.68
CA GLU A 1073 23.68 -56.04 -0.75
C GLU A 1073 23.68 -57.52 -1.20
N PRO A 1074 23.61 -57.85 -2.50
CA PRO A 1074 24.87 -57.96 -3.27
C PRO A 1074 24.83 -57.61 -4.78
N ALA A 1075 26.05 -57.49 -5.31
CA ALA A 1075 26.48 -57.22 -6.68
C ALA A 1075 25.74 -57.87 -7.89
N GLY A 1076 25.81 -57.18 -9.03
CA GLY A 1076 25.60 -57.70 -10.40
C GLY A 1076 26.24 -56.76 -11.44
N ALA A 1077 26.90 -57.29 -12.49
CA ALA A 1077 27.76 -56.52 -13.40
C ALA A 1077 27.47 -56.77 -14.91
N LEU A 1078 28.35 -56.24 -15.79
CA LEU A 1078 28.30 -56.19 -17.29
C LEU A 1078 27.63 -54.89 -17.83
N ARG A 1079 28.10 -54.21 -18.89
CA ARG A 1079 29.19 -54.47 -19.88
C ARG A 1079 29.66 -53.16 -20.58
N HIS A 1080 30.92 -53.11 -21.04
CA HIS A 1080 31.47 -52.56 -22.33
C HIS A 1080 30.88 -51.27 -23.01
N VAL A 1081 31.63 -50.36 -23.68
CA VAL A 1081 33.09 -50.20 -23.99
C VAL A 1081 33.40 -48.83 -24.68
N VAL A 1082 34.55 -48.19 -24.34
CA VAL A 1082 35.49 -47.39 -25.23
C VAL A 1082 34.97 -46.11 -25.97
N SER A 1083 35.72 -45.01 -26.19
CA SER A 1083 37.17 -44.69 -25.99
C SER A 1083 37.47 -43.24 -25.53
N LEU A 1084 38.56 -43.11 -24.79
CA LEU A 1084 39.61 -42.07 -24.86
C LEU A 1084 40.95 -42.83 -25.17
N PRO A 1085 42.18 -42.25 -25.23
CA PRO A 1085 42.71 -40.91 -24.93
C PRO A 1085 43.47 -40.31 -26.17
N SER A 1086 44.61 -39.58 -26.17
CA SER A 1086 45.60 -39.04 -25.21
C SER A 1086 46.48 -37.96 -25.91
N GLY A 1087 47.18 -37.08 -25.18
CA GLY A 1087 48.18 -36.20 -25.83
C GLY A 1087 48.90 -35.13 -24.99
N GLU A 1088 49.70 -35.53 -24.00
CA GLU A 1088 50.85 -34.76 -23.47
C GLU A 1088 52.14 -35.57 -23.77
N PRO A 1089 53.39 -35.03 -23.81
CA PRO A 1089 53.90 -34.02 -22.86
C PRO A 1089 55.04 -33.04 -23.34
N ARG A 1090 55.54 -32.20 -22.40
CA ARG A 1090 56.90 -31.60 -22.30
C ARG A 1090 57.48 -30.74 -23.46
N SER A 1091 57.77 -29.46 -23.15
CA SER A 1091 59.14 -28.87 -23.25
C SER A 1091 59.23 -27.44 -22.67
N ALA A 1092 60.40 -27.05 -22.16
CA ALA A 1092 60.83 -25.65 -22.00
C ALA A 1092 62.09 -25.43 -22.86
N PRO A 1093 62.44 -24.18 -23.25
CA PRO A 1093 63.56 -23.54 -22.54
C PRO A 1093 63.49 -21.99 -22.43
N GLN A 1094 64.58 -21.45 -21.88
CA GLN A 1094 64.91 -20.06 -21.55
C GLN A 1094 64.93 -19.07 -22.73
N SER A 1095 64.72 -17.77 -22.46
CA SER A 1095 65.74 -16.68 -22.53
C SER A 1095 65.11 -15.28 -22.59
N GLY A 1096 65.89 -14.20 -22.39
CA GLY A 1096 65.46 -12.84 -22.77
C GLY A 1096 65.52 -11.69 -21.74
N LEU A 1097 66.62 -11.51 -21.01
CA LEU A 1097 66.93 -10.22 -20.34
C LEU A 1097 67.82 -9.35 -21.23
N PRO A 1098 67.67 -8.01 -21.17
CA PRO A 1098 68.83 -7.13 -21.00
C PRO A 1098 68.71 -6.19 -19.78
N ARG A 1099 69.75 -5.36 -19.53
CA ARG A 1099 70.01 -4.60 -18.29
C ARG A 1099 70.34 -3.13 -18.56
N ARG A 1100 70.30 -2.30 -17.49
CA ARG A 1100 70.75 -0.87 -17.36
C ARG A 1100 69.75 0.14 -17.98
N GLY A 1101 69.41 1.30 -17.39
CA GLY A 1101 69.86 2.02 -16.18
C GLY A 1101 70.95 3.08 -16.45
N PRO A 1102 71.17 4.14 -15.63
CA PRO A 1102 70.56 4.46 -14.31
C PRO A 1102 70.18 5.97 -14.11
N ASN A 1103 69.95 6.36 -12.84
CA ASN A 1103 69.99 7.72 -12.23
C ASN A 1103 68.84 8.72 -12.50
N GLY A 1104 68.53 9.51 -11.45
CA GLY A 1104 67.54 10.59 -11.42
C GLY A 1104 66.80 10.63 -10.08
N ALA A 1105 67.10 11.60 -9.21
CA ALA A 1105 66.47 11.77 -7.90
C ALA A 1105 66.07 13.23 -7.70
N GLU A 1106 64.95 13.50 -7.03
CA GLU A 1106 64.67 14.73 -6.27
C GLU A 1106 63.36 14.60 -5.45
N ASP A 1107 63.16 15.52 -4.50
CA ASP A 1107 62.05 15.54 -3.54
C ASP A 1107 60.70 16.02 -4.11
N ALA A 1108 59.59 15.47 -3.59
CA ALA A 1108 58.33 16.21 -3.43
C ALA A 1108 57.42 15.55 -2.39
N GLY A 1109 56.84 16.34 -1.47
CA GLY A 1109 55.91 15.84 -0.45
C GLY A 1109 54.47 15.69 -0.96
N LEU A 1110 53.79 14.60 -0.56
CA LEU A 1110 52.38 14.36 -0.90
C LEU A 1110 51.43 15.06 0.08
N GLY A 1111 51.03 16.28 -0.27
CA GLY A 1111 49.88 16.96 0.36
C GLY A 1111 48.55 16.36 -0.10
N LEU A 1112 47.69 15.96 0.84
CA LEU A 1112 46.36 15.43 0.52
C LEU A 1112 45.38 16.55 0.16
N GLY A 1113 45.21 16.80 -1.14
CA GLY A 1113 44.27 17.78 -1.67
C GLY A 1113 42.82 17.29 -1.70
N SER A 1114 41.89 18.06 -1.12
CA SER A 1114 40.45 17.82 -1.19
C SER A 1114 39.88 18.19 -2.58
N GLY A 1115 39.47 17.19 -3.36
CA GLY A 1115 38.92 17.39 -4.71
C GLY A 1115 37.39 17.53 -4.73
N ALA A 1116 36.87 18.76 -4.68
CA ALA A 1116 35.47 19.04 -4.99
C ALA A 1116 35.27 19.25 -6.51
N ALA A 1117 34.35 18.51 -7.13
CA ALA A 1117 34.11 18.58 -8.57
C ALA A 1117 33.20 19.77 -8.94
N GLY A 1118 33.80 20.86 -9.43
CA GLY A 1118 33.09 21.96 -10.07
C GLY A 1118 32.98 21.77 -11.59
N GLY A 1119 31.75 21.69 -12.12
CA GLY A 1119 31.51 21.63 -13.56
C GLY A 1119 31.71 22.99 -14.23
N SER A 1120 32.43 23.02 -15.35
CA SER A 1120 32.69 24.24 -16.12
C SER A 1120 31.53 24.63 -17.03
N MET A 1121 31.20 25.92 -17.09
CA MET A 1121 30.55 26.51 -18.28
C MET A 1121 31.21 27.84 -18.63
N SER A 1122 31.36 28.11 -19.93
CA SER A 1122 32.22 29.17 -20.45
C SER A 1122 31.48 30.18 -21.32
N GLY A 1123 31.71 31.48 -21.06
CA GLY A 1123 31.77 32.48 -22.12
C GLY A 1123 30.75 33.62 -22.07
N ARG A 1124 31.31 34.86 -21.99
CA ARG A 1124 30.76 36.15 -22.46
C ARG A 1124 29.45 36.66 -21.79
N GLY A 1125 29.30 37.92 -21.39
CA GLY A 1125 30.27 39.03 -21.27
C GLY A 1125 29.66 40.41 -21.58
N GLY A 1126 30.09 41.44 -20.86
CA GLY A 1126 29.87 42.87 -21.22
C GLY A 1126 28.86 43.66 -20.38
N GLY A 1127 29.26 44.85 -19.93
CA GLY A 1127 28.41 45.92 -19.39
C GLY A 1127 27.94 45.77 -17.92
N GLY A 1128 27.77 46.84 -17.14
CA GLY A 1128 28.15 48.23 -17.39
C GLY A 1128 27.38 49.26 -16.55
N GLY A 1129 28.00 49.80 -15.49
CA GLY A 1129 27.41 50.83 -14.60
C GLY A 1129 26.34 50.31 -13.62
N GLY A 1130 25.99 51.04 -12.55
CA GLY A 1130 26.63 52.23 -12.00
C GLY A 1130 25.73 53.06 -11.06
N GLY A 1131 26.30 53.64 -9.99
CA GLY A 1131 25.75 54.79 -9.26
C GLY A 1131 24.85 54.51 -8.04
N GLY A 1132 25.16 55.18 -6.92
CA GLY A 1132 24.29 55.39 -5.75
C GLY A 1132 24.15 54.22 -4.76
N GLY A 1133 24.13 54.41 -3.43
CA GLY A 1133 24.40 55.61 -2.63
C GLY A 1133 23.39 55.83 -1.50
N GLY A 1134 23.83 55.86 -0.23
CA GLY A 1134 23.01 56.34 0.89
C GLY A 1134 23.04 55.50 2.18
N GLY A 1135 23.76 56.00 3.19
CA GLY A 1135 23.23 56.18 4.55
C GLY A 1135 22.81 54.99 5.43
N GLY A 1136 23.72 54.55 6.30
CA GLY A 1136 23.51 54.47 7.76
C GLY A 1136 22.39 53.58 8.35
N GLY A 1137 22.78 52.51 9.05
CA GLY A 1137 21.86 51.69 9.85
C GLY A 1137 22.55 50.50 10.55
N GLY A 1138 23.39 50.77 11.56
CA GLY A 1138 24.26 49.74 12.16
C GLY A 1138 23.58 48.85 13.21
N ALA A 1139 23.14 47.66 12.81
CA ALA A 1139 22.78 46.56 13.74
C ALA A 1139 23.66 45.32 13.47
N ARG A 1140 24.34 44.80 14.51
CA ARG A 1140 25.36 43.74 14.37
C ARG A 1140 24.76 42.32 14.36
N GLY A 1141 24.17 41.92 13.23
CA GLY A 1141 23.85 40.51 12.97
C GLY A 1141 25.12 39.67 12.75
N ARG A 1142 25.40 38.71 13.64
CA ARG A 1142 26.56 37.80 13.51
C ARG A 1142 26.30 36.76 12.41
N ARG A 1143 27.18 36.65 11.42
CA ARG A 1143 27.16 35.54 10.44
C ARG A 1143 28.09 34.41 10.88
N LEU A 1144 27.53 33.31 11.38
CA LEU A 1144 28.20 32.02 11.35
C LEU A 1144 28.34 31.59 9.88
N ARG A 1145 29.58 31.44 9.39
CA ARG A 1145 29.83 30.79 8.11
C ARG A 1145 29.68 29.29 8.29
N VAL A 1146 28.56 28.74 7.82
CA VAL A 1146 28.42 27.30 7.60
C VAL A 1146 29.47 26.89 6.57
N LEU A 1147 30.47 26.11 6.99
CA LEU A 1147 31.38 25.42 6.09
C LEU A 1147 30.65 24.20 5.50
N ARG A 1148 30.72 24.07 4.18
CA ARG A 1148 30.42 22.84 3.44
C ARG A 1148 31.74 22.11 3.16
#